data_AF-A0A0P7BJ07-F1
#
_entry.id   AF-A0A0P7BJ07-F1
#
_cell.length_a   1.000
_cell.length_b   1.000
_cell.length_c   1.000
_cell.angle_alpha   90.00
_cell.angle_beta   90.00
_cell.angle_gamma   90.00
#
_symmetry.space_group_name_H-M   'P 1'
#
loop_
_entity.id
_entity.type
_entity.pdbx_description
1 polymer ?
#
loop_
_entity_poly.entity_id
_entity_poly.type
_entity_poly.pdbx_seq_one_letter_code
_entity_poly.pdbx_strand_id
1 'polypeptide(L)'
;MPSSWNRLKGIVGLGSANGANGSGVDRLSWLQEEERALQLANPVLPHHRNQNIQSAIPADDVTKICLRLRHLIRECIPCDLEEAQITRSHSTIITKKVIKAAKEAGGHQYRGCVVYALLVNLHWFKCEAILELWDADLHQLRAVACTVIAKQIIEAEEDMEYLLHNILLRRYSFLRDNIPTAPVNVIEMAVDLHAVRVIGSSGYQKCITYLWRGWLVQDEDDPSVFVDYKDKDNRSFLVHMDPDRMRAPRYQNAAQMLFSLIYLGLYTAAINSVNPTGVLDGAEVALYIFTFGYIADELVKFYKAGYHILGFWNAVNGTLYSFLTMSLAFRIVGLSYTNNKEQHDHYNRLSYNMLAFIAPLFWSRLLLYLDSFRFFGAMLVVLKVMMKESVIFFALLVILIIGFLQAFIGLDLADDNVAGDVWFIIESMLKAIMQSPEFDGFDGFGHPWGLILYYCFTFVVMIILLNVLIALYNSAYEDIYENADDEYLALFAQKTMQFVRAPDENVYIAPFNIVEMFVSGLCEWWMPKKTYEFINDCIMATLYSPLLFVAAWLETRTAHSIRTNRSRGEEDDDQVHEWEEMAHEMDFESSGWAKTCEMAKPNVEDEPAVIEVRQLRAEVEDLKGMLAEISKAVRAQVKQTSEEEQDVPEAAFKPSPEAKKSETGETPATLEELDSFETLDASSATETGDTSGSSKAGSKKKKNNKKKNKGGSGASAE
;
A
#
# COMPACT_ATOMS: atom_id res chain seq x y z
N MET A 1 -7.97 -30.31 40.50
CA MET A 1 -8.69 -29.64 39.38
C MET A 1 -7.70 -28.82 38.56
N PRO A 2 -7.11 -29.36 37.48
CA PRO A 2 -6.19 -28.61 36.61
C PRO A 2 -6.62 -28.54 35.13
N SER A 3 -7.90 -28.79 34.80
CA SER A 3 -8.37 -28.86 33.41
C SER A 3 -8.87 -27.52 32.82
N SER A 4 -9.07 -26.48 33.63
CA SER A 4 -9.54 -25.16 33.14
C SER A 4 -8.41 -24.24 32.68
N TRP A 5 -7.20 -24.39 33.23
CA TRP A 5 -6.06 -23.50 32.95
C TRP A 5 -5.39 -23.74 31.59
N ASN A 6 -5.45 -24.96 31.05
CA ASN A 6 -4.89 -25.25 29.71
C ASN A 6 -5.78 -24.71 28.58
N ARG A 7 -7.07 -24.47 28.82
CA ARG A 7 -7.95 -23.82 27.84
C ARG A 7 -7.74 -22.30 27.79
N LEU A 8 -7.31 -21.70 28.90
CA LEU A 8 -7.01 -20.26 28.98
C LEU A 8 -5.67 -19.90 28.32
N LYS A 9 -4.70 -20.81 28.30
CA LYS A 9 -3.43 -20.67 27.55
C LYS A 9 -3.59 -20.63 26.03
N GLY A 10 -4.70 -21.14 25.48
CA GLY A 10 -4.99 -21.05 24.05
C GLY A 10 -5.69 -19.74 23.65
N ILE A 11 -6.26 -19.00 24.61
CA ILE A 11 -7.04 -17.78 24.37
C ILE A 11 -6.20 -16.52 24.61
N VAL A 12 -5.22 -16.59 25.51
CA VAL A 12 -4.27 -15.50 25.77
C VAL A 12 -2.91 -15.99 25.29
N GLY A 13 -2.49 -15.50 24.12
CA GLY A 13 -1.20 -15.81 23.49
C GLY A 13 0.01 -15.29 24.29
N LEU A 14 0.23 -15.84 25.48
CA LEU A 14 1.50 -15.77 26.19
C LEU A 14 2.15 -17.16 26.14
N GLY A 15 2.76 -17.43 25.00
CA GLY A 15 3.80 -18.45 24.86
C GLY A 15 5.03 -18.00 25.63
N SER A 16 5.52 -18.88 26.50
CA SER A 16 6.66 -18.69 27.39
C SER A 16 7.90 -18.17 26.66
N ALA A 17 8.29 -16.93 26.96
CA ALA A 17 9.63 -16.42 26.70
C ALA A 17 10.64 -17.22 27.55
N ASN A 18 11.34 -18.16 26.92
CA ASN A 18 12.63 -18.64 27.41
C ASN A 18 13.44 -19.19 26.23
N GLY A 19 14.53 -18.50 25.90
CA GLY A 19 15.61 -19.02 25.05
C GLY A 19 15.52 -18.70 23.57
N ALA A 20 15.91 -17.47 23.21
CA ALA A 20 16.70 -16.99 22.07
C ALA A 20 16.97 -17.85 20.79
N ASN A 21 16.14 -18.81 20.37
CA ASN A 21 16.41 -19.62 19.16
C ASN A 21 15.18 -20.06 18.34
N GLY A 22 14.03 -19.38 18.47
CA GLY A 22 12.75 -19.83 17.85
C GLY A 22 12.07 -18.87 16.85
N SER A 23 12.61 -17.69 16.56
CA SER A 23 11.86 -16.62 15.87
C SER A 23 11.63 -16.80 14.37
N GLY A 24 12.29 -17.77 13.72
CA GLY A 24 12.12 -18.03 12.27
C GLY A 24 10.94 -18.95 11.95
N VAL A 25 10.72 -19.99 12.76
CA VAL A 25 9.74 -21.06 12.47
C VAL A 25 8.30 -20.63 12.79
N ASP A 26 8.09 -19.83 13.84
CA ASP A 26 6.77 -19.31 14.22
C ASP A 26 6.26 -18.22 13.26
N ARG A 27 7.15 -17.48 12.59
CA ARG A 27 6.78 -16.48 11.57
C ARG A 27 6.53 -17.10 10.20
N LEU A 28 7.32 -18.12 9.84
CA LEU A 28 7.12 -18.87 8.61
C LEU A 28 5.83 -19.70 8.66
N SER A 29 5.50 -20.27 9.83
CA SER A 29 4.24 -20.99 10.05
C SER A 29 3.04 -20.06 10.03
N TRP A 30 3.12 -18.85 10.60
CA TRP A 30 2.04 -17.86 10.51
C TRP A 30 1.76 -17.41 9.07
N LEU A 31 2.80 -17.12 8.27
CA LEU A 31 2.66 -16.81 6.84
C LEU A 31 2.17 -18.02 6.02
N GLN A 32 2.67 -19.23 6.32
CA GLN A 32 2.19 -20.47 5.69
C GLN A 32 0.76 -20.84 6.11
N GLU A 33 0.31 -20.47 7.30
CA GLU A 33 -1.04 -20.68 7.80
C GLU A 33 -2.02 -19.65 7.24
N GLU A 34 -1.60 -18.38 7.08
CA GLU A 34 -2.37 -17.34 6.39
C GLU A 34 -2.55 -17.70 4.90
N GLU A 35 -1.49 -18.21 4.24
CA GLU A 35 -1.54 -18.70 2.86
C GLU A 35 -2.35 -20.01 2.72
N ARG A 36 -2.25 -20.95 3.67
CA ARG A 36 -3.09 -22.15 3.70
C ARG A 36 -4.55 -21.82 3.98
N ALA A 37 -4.83 -20.82 4.81
CA ALA A 37 -6.20 -20.37 5.10
C ALA A 37 -6.86 -19.70 3.90
N LEU A 38 -6.10 -18.92 3.11
CA LEU A 38 -6.56 -18.38 1.82
C LEU A 38 -6.85 -19.49 0.80
N GLN A 39 -6.17 -20.64 0.90
CA GLN A 39 -6.35 -21.79 0.01
C GLN A 39 -7.44 -22.78 0.47
N LEU A 40 -7.72 -22.86 1.77
CA LEU A 40 -8.71 -23.77 2.38
C LEU A 40 -10.09 -23.13 2.62
N ALA A 41 -10.29 -21.85 2.30
CA ALA A 41 -11.54 -21.10 2.50
C ALA A 41 -12.75 -21.57 1.64
N ASN A 42 -12.70 -22.78 1.07
CA ASN A 42 -13.85 -23.54 0.60
C ASN A 42 -13.53 -25.04 0.81
N PRO A 43 -14.41 -25.88 1.41
CA PRO A 43 -15.87 -25.84 1.31
C PRO A 43 -16.65 -26.24 2.59
N VAL A 44 -17.60 -25.40 3.04
CA VAL A 44 -18.71 -25.88 3.90
C VAL A 44 -20.09 -25.55 3.32
N LEU A 45 -20.17 -24.69 2.29
CA LEU A 45 -21.35 -24.52 1.45
C LEU A 45 -20.99 -24.64 -0.03
N PRO A 46 -21.82 -25.30 -0.86
CA PRO A 46 -21.57 -25.45 -2.29
C PRO A 46 -21.74 -24.11 -3.00
N HIS A 47 -20.66 -23.34 -3.14
CA HIS A 47 -20.59 -22.29 -4.15
C HIS A 47 -20.39 -22.99 -5.48
N HIS A 48 -21.49 -23.19 -6.22
CA HIS A 48 -21.52 -23.98 -7.46
C HIS A 48 -20.58 -23.47 -8.58
N ARG A 49 -20.00 -22.27 -8.45
CA ARG A 49 -19.25 -21.59 -9.52
C ARG A 49 -17.72 -21.56 -9.36
N ASN A 50 -17.17 -21.74 -8.15
CA ASN A 50 -15.72 -21.56 -7.88
C ASN A 50 -14.87 -22.84 -7.86
N GLN A 51 -15.44 -24.02 -8.12
CA GLN A 51 -14.72 -25.29 -7.91
C GLN A 51 -13.75 -25.69 -9.02
N ASN A 52 -13.70 -24.97 -10.15
CA ASN A 52 -12.85 -25.32 -11.31
C ASN A 52 -12.22 -24.10 -12.01
N ILE A 53 -11.71 -23.12 -11.27
CA ILE A 53 -10.92 -22.04 -11.89
C ILE A 53 -9.56 -22.62 -12.30
N GLN A 54 -9.37 -22.85 -13.60
CA GLN A 54 -8.09 -23.32 -14.15
C GLN A 54 -7.20 -22.12 -14.46
N SER A 55 -5.90 -22.27 -14.23
CA SER A 55 -4.94 -21.26 -14.64
C SER A 55 -4.84 -21.21 -16.16
N ALA A 56 -4.65 -20.00 -16.68
CA ALA A 56 -4.54 -19.75 -18.11
C ALA A 56 -3.35 -20.48 -18.79
N ILE A 57 -2.29 -20.74 -18.02
CA ILE A 57 -1.03 -21.34 -18.45
C ILE A 57 -0.68 -22.42 -17.41
N PRO A 58 -0.13 -23.58 -17.83
CA PRO A 58 0.37 -24.58 -16.89
C PRO A 58 1.32 -23.98 -15.85
N ALA A 59 1.10 -24.30 -14.57
CA ALA A 59 1.87 -23.75 -13.45
C ALA A 59 3.38 -23.99 -13.57
N ASP A 60 3.78 -25.09 -14.20
CA ASP A 60 5.19 -25.43 -14.45
C ASP A 60 5.89 -24.39 -15.32
N ASP A 61 5.23 -23.92 -16.38
CA ASP A 61 5.81 -22.97 -17.31
C ASP A 61 5.89 -21.57 -16.69
N VAL A 62 4.87 -21.17 -15.92
CA VAL A 62 4.89 -19.94 -15.11
C VAL A 62 6.08 -19.95 -14.15
N THR A 63 6.31 -21.07 -13.46
CA THR A 63 7.41 -21.21 -12.50
C THR A 63 8.78 -21.10 -13.17
N LYS A 64 8.95 -21.68 -14.37
CA LYS A 64 10.19 -21.51 -15.16
C LYS A 64 10.43 -20.05 -15.52
N ILE A 65 9.40 -19.29 -15.88
CA ILE A 65 9.51 -17.85 -16.16
C ILE A 65 9.91 -17.09 -14.88
N CYS A 66 9.30 -17.40 -13.74
CA CYS A 66 9.67 -16.82 -12.44
C CYS A 66 11.16 -17.03 -12.15
N LEU A 67 11.68 -18.25 -12.34
CA LEU A 67 13.09 -18.57 -12.10
C LEU A 67 14.04 -17.83 -13.06
N ARG A 68 13.67 -17.68 -14.34
CA ARG A 68 14.45 -16.91 -15.32
C ARG A 68 14.54 -15.44 -14.94
N LEU A 69 13.42 -14.84 -14.53
CA LEU A 69 13.38 -13.45 -14.07
C LEU A 69 14.15 -13.26 -12.76
N ARG A 70 14.06 -14.22 -11.84
CA ARG A 70 14.85 -14.21 -10.60
C ARG A 70 16.33 -14.14 -10.88
N HIS A 71 16.82 -14.97 -11.80
CA HIS A 71 18.22 -14.97 -12.19
C HIS A 71 18.62 -13.63 -12.82
N LEU A 72 17.81 -13.09 -13.74
CA LEU A 72 18.05 -11.77 -14.34
C LEU A 72 18.19 -10.67 -13.27
N ILE A 73 17.28 -10.63 -12.29
CA ILE A 73 17.30 -9.60 -11.24
C ILE A 73 18.52 -9.74 -10.32
N ARG A 74 18.94 -10.97 -10.00
CA ARG A 74 20.15 -11.23 -9.21
C ARG A 74 21.43 -10.78 -9.93
N GLU A 75 21.51 -10.98 -11.24
CA GLU A 75 22.64 -10.51 -12.05
C GLU A 75 22.63 -8.98 -12.24
N CYS A 76 21.45 -8.36 -12.35
CA CYS A 76 21.34 -6.90 -12.45
C CYS A 76 21.70 -6.19 -11.14
N ILE A 77 21.47 -6.84 -9.99
CA ILE A 77 21.72 -6.28 -8.65
C ILE A 77 22.58 -7.27 -7.84
N PRO A 78 23.91 -7.27 -8.07
CA PRO A 78 24.83 -8.15 -7.37
C PRO A 78 25.20 -7.65 -5.97
N CYS A 79 25.10 -6.35 -5.71
CA CYS A 79 25.50 -5.71 -4.46
C CYS A 79 24.49 -4.66 -4.01
N ASP A 80 24.62 -4.21 -2.77
CA ASP A 80 23.81 -3.12 -2.23
C ASP A 80 24.09 -1.82 -2.97
N LEU A 81 23.02 -1.21 -3.46
CA LEU A 81 23.03 0.07 -4.17
C LEU A 81 22.00 0.98 -3.52
N GLU A 82 22.18 2.28 -3.69
CA GLU A 82 21.20 3.26 -3.20
C GLU A 82 19.89 3.12 -3.98
N GLU A 83 18.76 3.03 -3.27
CA GLU A 83 17.45 2.79 -3.88
C GLU A 83 17.13 3.81 -4.98
N ALA A 84 17.48 5.09 -4.74
CA ALA A 84 17.29 6.19 -5.67
C ALA A 84 17.94 5.95 -7.06
N GLN A 85 18.98 5.13 -7.16
CA GLN A 85 19.61 4.82 -8.44
C GLN A 85 18.74 3.90 -9.31
N ILE A 86 17.90 3.08 -8.70
CA ILE A 86 17.04 2.09 -9.37
C ILE A 86 15.67 2.70 -9.68
N THR A 87 15.17 3.60 -8.83
CA THR A 87 13.84 4.22 -8.99
C THR A 87 13.81 5.29 -10.08
N ARG A 88 14.96 5.88 -10.44
CA ARG A 88 15.07 6.87 -11.52
C ARG A 88 14.60 6.30 -12.86
N SER A 89 13.77 7.05 -13.59
CA SER A 89 13.19 6.65 -14.87
C SER A 89 14.23 6.25 -15.92
N HIS A 90 15.42 6.87 -15.90
CA HIS A 90 16.57 6.53 -16.73
C HIS A 90 17.74 6.01 -15.88
N SER A 91 17.48 5.00 -15.04
CA SER A 91 18.55 4.36 -14.26
C SER A 91 19.63 3.74 -15.16
N THR A 92 20.88 3.78 -14.71
CA THR A 92 22.01 3.08 -15.34
C THR A 92 21.92 1.57 -15.15
N ILE A 93 21.21 1.12 -14.11
CA ILE A 93 21.08 -0.27 -13.70
C ILE A 93 19.96 -0.97 -14.49
N ILE A 94 18.73 -0.45 -14.41
CA ILE A 94 17.59 -0.96 -15.19
C ILE A 94 17.54 -0.24 -16.54
N THR A 95 18.36 -0.73 -17.46
CA THR A 95 18.39 -0.20 -18.83
C THR A 95 17.24 -0.74 -19.68
N LYS A 96 16.91 -0.07 -20.80
CA LYS A 96 15.94 -0.56 -21.81
C LYS A 96 16.24 -2.00 -22.28
N LYS A 97 17.51 -2.43 -22.23
CA LYS A 97 17.93 -3.81 -22.53
C LYS A 97 17.46 -4.82 -21.48
N VAL A 98 17.53 -4.46 -20.21
CA VAL A 98 17.04 -5.29 -19.08
C VAL A 98 15.53 -5.46 -19.19
N ILE A 99 14.79 -4.38 -19.49
CA ILE A 99 13.34 -4.44 -19.70
C ILE A 99 12.99 -5.36 -20.87
N LYS A 100 13.72 -5.24 -21.98
CA LYS A 100 13.53 -6.11 -23.15
C LYS A 100 13.83 -7.58 -22.82
N ALA A 101 14.92 -7.85 -22.10
CA ALA A 101 15.26 -9.19 -21.63
C ALA A 101 14.18 -9.76 -20.68
N ALA A 102 13.61 -8.93 -19.81
CA ALA A 102 12.50 -9.32 -18.94
C ALA A 102 11.23 -9.65 -19.76
N LYS A 103 10.86 -8.82 -20.76
CA LYS A 103 9.75 -9.13 -21.69
C LYS A 103 9.99 -10.44 -22.47
N GLU A 104 11.23 -10.71 -22.88
CA GLU A 104 11.62 -11.93 -23.61
C GLU A 104 11.68 -13.19 -22.72
N ALA A 105 11.72 -13.05 -21.39
CA ALA A 105 11.70 -14.18 -20.46
C ALA A 105 10.42 -15.04 -20.59
N GLY A 106 9.29 -14.43 -20.97
CA GLY A 106 8.02 -15.11 -21.26
C GLY A 106 7.90 -15.66 -22.70
N GLY A 107 8.88 -15.45 -23.57
CA GLY A 107 8.80 -15.83 -24.98
C GLY A 107 7.68 -15.10 -25.75
N HIS A 108 7.26 -15.64 -26.90
CA HIS A 108 6.15 -15.06 -27.68
C HIS A 108 4.77 -15.49 -27.16
N GLN A 109 4.69 -16.63 -26.47
CA GLN A 109 3.42 -17.24 -26.04
C GLN A 109 2.98 -16.78 -24.64
N TYR A 110 3.92 -16.44 -23.74
CA TYR A 110 3.61 -16.15 -22.33
C TYR A 110 3.99 -14.72 -21.91
N ARG A 111 3.92 -13.76 -22.85
CA ARG A 111 4.21 -12.35 -22.58
C ARG A 111 3.32 -11.76 -21.48
N GLY A 112 2.04 -12.16 -21.44
CA GLY A 112 1.08 -11.73 -20.42
C GLY A 112 1.46 -12.09 -18.98
N CYS A 113 2.20 -13.19 -18.80
CA CYS A 113 2.57 -13.73 -17.49
C CYS A 113 3.79 -13.04 -16.86
N VAL A 114 4.55 -12.24 -17.62
CA VAL A 114 5.81 -11.66 -17.14
C VAL A 114 5.59 -10.75 -15.93
N VAL A 115 4.55 -9.91 -15.96
CA VAL A 115 4.23 -9.01 -14.84
C VAL A 115 3.84 -9.81 -13.59
N TYR A 116 3.02 -10.85 -13.73
CA TYR A 116 2.69 -11.77 -12.64
C TYR A 116 3.94 -12.42 -12.04
N ALA A 117 4.84 -12.92 -12.90
CA ALA A 117 6.08 -13.55 -12.47
C ALA A 117 7.04 -12.58 -11.76
N LEU A 118 7.04 -11.29 -12.11
CA LEU A 118 7.78 -10.25 -11.37
C LEU A 118 7.18 -10.02 -9.97
N LEU A 119 5.86 -10.05 -9.82
CA LEU A 119 5.20 -9.96 -8.50
C LEU A 119 5.46 -11.20 -7.63
N VAL A 120 5.52 -12.40 -8.22
CA VAL A 120 5.93 -13.61 -7.49
C VAL A 120 7.38 -13.49 -6.99
N ASN A 121 8.28 -12.96 -7.82
CA ASN A 121 9.66 -12.69 -7.41
C ASN A 121 9.75 -11.61 -6.33
N LEU A 122 8.94 -10.55 -6.41
CA LEU A 122 8.80 -9.54 -5.36
C LEU A 122 8.46 -10.21 -4.01
N HIS A 123 7.47 -11.10 -4.00
CA HIS A 123 7.10 -11.84 -2.79
C HIS A 123 8.26 -12.71 -2.27
N TRP A 124 8.91 -13.48 -3.15
CA TRP A 124 10.06 -14.31 -2.77
C TRP A 124 11.21 -13.50 -2.18
N PHE A 125 11.57 -12.36 -2.77
CA PHE A 125 12.62 -11.50 -2.24
C PHE A 125 12.24 -10.86 -0.90
N LYS A 126 10.97 -10.46 -0.71
CA LYS A 126 10.49 -10.02 0.61
C LYS A 126 10.60 -11.12 1.66
N CYS A 127 10.27 -12.37 1.31
CA CYS A 127 10.47 -13.51 2.21
C CYS A 127 11.95 -13.79 2.49
N GLU A 128 12.82 -13.73 1.46
CA GLU A 128 14.27 -13.88 1.64
C GLU A 128 14.83 -12.80 2.57
N ALA A 129 14.41 -11.54 2.45
CA ALA A 129 14.84 -10.46 3.33
C ALA A 129 14.49 -10.72 4.81
N ILE A 130 13.37 -11.39 5.08
CA ILE A 130 12.96 -11.75 6.45
C ILE A 130 13.77 -12.95 6.98
N LEU A 131 14.16 -13.88 6.11
CA LEU A 131 14.92 -15.08 6.47
C LEU A 131 16.40 -14.80 6.62
N GLU A 132 16.96 -13.98 5.73
CA GLU A 132 18.37 -13.64 5.62
C GLU A 132 18.60 -12.20 6.10
N LEU A 133 18.40 -11.98 7.41
CA LEU A 133 18.43 -10.65 8.03
C LEU A 133 19.75 -9.89 7.82
N TRP A 134 20.86 -10.61 7.57
CA TRP A 134 22.18 -10.01 7.35
C TRP A 134 22.33 -9.37 5.96
N ASP A 135 21.48 -9.74 4.99
CA ASP A 135 21.47 -9.25 3.61
C ASP A 135 20.07 -8.74 3.22
N ALA A 136 19.32 -8.29 4.22
CA ALA A 136 17.93 -7.89 4.07
C ALA A 136 17.78 -6.70 3.10
N ASP A 137 18.70 -5.75 3.16
CA ASP A 137 18.70 -4.54 2.33
C ASP A 137 18.87 -4.89 0.85
N LEU A 138 19.75 -5.85 0.51
CA LEU A 138 19.94 -6.33 -0.86
C LEU A 138 18.67 -6.96 -1.44
N HIS A 139 18.02 -7.81 -0.64
CA HIS A 139 16.79 -8.47 -1.06
C HIS A 139 15.61 -7.50 -1.16
N GLN A 140 15.52 -6.51 -0.28
CA GLN A 140 14.56 -5.39 -0.39
C GLN A 140 14.82 -4.61 -1.70
N LEU A 141 16.07 -4.32 -2.03
CA LEU A 141 16.45 -3.63 -3.26
C LEU A 141 16.05 -4.41 -4.52
N ARG A 142 16.27 -5.73 -4.53
CA ARG A 142 15.83 -6.63 -5.60
C ARG A 142 14.31 -6.67 -5.72
N ALA A 143 13.60 -6.67 -4.58
CA ALA A 143 12.15 -6.51 -4.55
C ALA A 143 11.70 -5.19 -5.19
N VAL A 144 12.32 -4.06 -4.83
CA VAL A 144 12.04 -2.76 -5.45
C VAL A 144 12.29 -2.80 -6.95
N ALA A 145 13.38 -3.42 -7.41
CA ALA A 145 13.68 -3.55 -8.84
C ALA A 145 12.60 -4.33 -9.61
N CYS A 146 12.02 -5.38 -9.01
CA CYS A 146 10.88 -6.09 -9.60
C CYS A 146 9.71 -5.14 -9.88
N THR A 147 9.41 -4.23 -8.94
CA THR A 147 8.31 -3.25 -9.10
C THR A 147 8.60 -2.21 -10.18
N VAL A 148 9.85 -1.78 -10.33
CA VAL A 148 10.26 -0.82 -11.38
C VAL A 148 10.11 -1.45 -12.75
N ILE A 149 10.64 -2.67 -12.93
CA ILE A 149 10.53 -3.39 -14.20
C ILE A 149 9.05 -3.66 -14.53
N ALA A 150 8.25 -4.08 -13.55
CA ALA A 150 6.83 -4.32 -13.74
C ALA A 150 6.08 -3.04 -14.15
N LYS A 151 6.31 -1.92 -13.47
CA LYS A 151 5.74 -0.61 -13.82
C LYS A 151 6.07 -0.22 -15.26
N GLN A 152 7.35 -0.31 -15.65
CA GLN A 152 7.78 0.05 -17.00
C GLN A 152 7.20 -0.88 -18.07
N ILE A 153 7.01 -2.17 -17.77
CA ILE A 153 6.36 -3.10 -18.71
C ILE A 153 4.90 -2.71 -18.94
N ILE A 154 4.17 -2.33 -17.88
CA ILE A 154 2.77 -1.89 -17.95
C ILE A 154 2.65 -0.57 -18.71
N GLU A 155 3.51 0.42 -18.42
CA GLU A 155 3.47 1.74 -19.07
C GLU A 155 3.93 1.71 -20.53
N ALA A 156 4.77 0.74 -20.91
CA ALA A 156 5.26 0.59 -22.27
C ALA A 156 4.31 -0.22 -23.19
N GLU A 157 3.16 -0.67 -22.70
CA GLU A 157 2.19 -1.41 -23.49
C GLU A 157 1.13 -0.45 -24.08
N GLU A 158 1.04 -0.40 -25.41
CA GLU A 158 0.12 0.52 -26.13
C GLU A 158 -1.27 -0.10 -26.33
N ASP A 159 -1.36 -1.43 -26.43
CA ASP A 159 -2.63 -2.14 -26.60
C ASP A 159 -3.34 -2.31 -25.25
N MET A 160 -4.31 -1.43 -25.01
CA MET A 160 -5.11 -1.43 -23.79
C MET A 160 -5.95 -2.70 -23.61
N GLU A 161 -6.49 -3.29 -24.68
CA GLU A 161 -7.30 -4.51 -24.56
C GLU A 161 -6.42 -5.69 -24.10
N TYR A 162 -5.24 -5.83 -24.70
CA TYR A 162 -4.25 -6.81 -24.31
C TYR A 162 -3.73 -6.59 -22.88
N LEU A 163 -3.45 -5.33 -22.50
CA LEU A 163 -3.01 -4.98 -21.16
C LEU A 163 -4.04 -5.36 -20.09
N LEU A 164 -5.31 -4.97 -20.29
CA LEU A 164 -6.38 -5.23 -19.34
C LEU A 164 -6.67 -6.73 -19.22
N HIS A 165 -6.95 -7.41 -20.34
CA HIS A 165 -7.47 -8.77 -20.33
C HIS A 165 -6.38 -9.84 -20.17
N ASN A 166 -5.21 -9.67 -20.80
CA ASN A 166 -4.17 -10.71 -20.80
C ASN A 166 -3.08 -10.49 -19.75
N ILE A 167 -2.68 -9.25 -19.48
CA ILE A 167 -1.65 -8.97 -18.47
C ILE A 167 -2.27 -8.86 -17.09
N LEU A 168 -3.26 -7.97 -16.90
CA LEU A 168 -3.72 -7.57 -15.56
C LEU A 168 -4.80 -8.50 -14.95
N LEU A 169 -5.84 -8.83 -15.72
CA LEU A 169 -7.04 -9.54 -15.23
C LEU A 169 -7.01 -11.05 -15.42
N ARG A 170 -5.98 -11.59 -16.09
CA ARG A 170 -5.84 -13.02 -16.31
C ARG A 170 -5.27 -13.71 -15.08
N ARG A 171 -5.90 -14.82 -14.66
CA ARG A 171 -5.49 -15.57 -13.47
C ARG A 171 -4.33 -16.52 -13.79
N TYR A 172 -3.27 -16.43 -13.00
CA TYR A 172 -2.08 -17.28 -13.11
C TYR A 172 -1.82 -18.04 -11.81
N SER A 173 -1.17 -19.19 -11.91
CA SER A 173 -0.74 -20.03 -10.78
C SER A 173 0.72 -20.42 -10.95
N PHE A 174 1.45 -20.57 -9.87
CA PHE A 174 2.82 -21.11 -9.87
C PHE A 174 2.88 -22.39 -9.03
N LEU A 175 3.96 -23.15 -9.18
CA LEU A 175 4.14 -24.42 -8.48
C LEU A 175 4.83 -24.19 -7.13
N ARG A 176 4.26 -24.72 -6.05
CA ARG A 176 4.89 -24.81 -4.73
C ARG A 176 4.84 -26.26 -4.27
N ASP A 177 5.98 -26.85 -3.98
CA ASP A 177 6.09 -28.26 -3.57
C ASP A 177 5.38 -29.25 -4.52
N ASN A 178 5.48 -29.00 -5.84
CA ASN A 178 4.76 -29.74 -6.90
C ASN A 178 3.22 -29.64 -6.88
N ILE A 179 2.66 -28.71 -6.10
CA ILE A 179 1.24 -28.42 -6.05
C ILE A 179 1.01 -27.03 -6.67
N PRO A 180 0.09 -26.88 -7.63
CA PRO A 180 -0.25 -25.57 -8.16
C PRO A 180 -0.93 -24.73 -7.08
N THR A 181 -0.48 -23.48 -6.92
CA THR A 181 -1.13 -22.51 -6.04
C THR A 181 -2.49 -22.08 -6.60
N ALA A 182 -3.33 -21.51 -5.74
CA ALA A 182 -4.61 -20.94 -6.17
C ALA A 182 -4.37 -19.87 -7.26
N PRO A 183 -5.19 -19.84 -8.32
CA PRO A 183 -5.00 -18.92 -9.45
C PRO A 183 -5.38 -17.49 -9.06
N VAL A 184 -4.43 -16.56 -9.16
CA VAL A 184 -4.55 -15.16 -8.72
C VAL A 184 -4.21 -14.22 -9.88
N ASN A 185 -4.90 -13.08 -9.95
CA ASN A 185 -4.64 -12.03 -10.94
C ASN A 185 -3.44 -11.15 -10.58
N VAL A 186 -2.87 -10.44 -11.55
CA VAL A 186 -1.82 -9.43 -11.28
C VAL A 186 -2.35 -8.32 -10.38
N ILE A 187 -3.60 -7.90 -10.58
CA ILE A 187 -4.25 -6.86 -9.76
C ILE A 187 -4.44 -7.34 -8.31
N GLU A 188 -5.00 -8.53 -8.14
CA GLU A 188 -5.17 -9.16 -6.82
C GLU A 188 -3.83 -9.30 -6.10
N MET A 189 -2.82 -9.83 -6.80
CA MET A 189 -1.48 -10.04 -6.25
C MET A 189 -0.78 -8.72 -5.91
N ALA A 190 -0.92 -7.68 -6.72
CA ALA A 190 -0.30 -6.38 -6.47
C ALA A 190 -0.86 -5.71 -5.20
N VAL A 191 -2.18 -5.82 -4.98
CA VAL A 191 -2.83 -5.36 -3.74
C VAL A 191 -2.39 -6.19 -2.54
N ASP A 192 -2.42 -7.52 -2.66
CA ASP A 192 -2.08 -8.43 -1.56
C ASP A 192 -0.61 -8.27 -1.12
N LEU A 193 0.31 -8.03 -2.06
CA LEU A 193 1.73 -7.75 -1.77
C LEU A 193 2.05 -6.30 -1.42
N HIS A 194 1.04 -5.42 -1.46
CA HIS A 194 1.15 -3.97 -1.27
C HIS A 194 2.26 -3.37 -2.16
N ALA A 195 2.18 -3.63 -3.47
CA ALA A 195 3.14 -3.19 -4.49
C ALA A 195 2.79 -1.79 -5.01
N VAL A 196 2.92 -0.77 -4.15
CA VAL A 196 2.44 0.60 -4.38
C VAL A 196 2.89 1.20 -5.72
N ARG A 197 4.16 1.02 -6.10
CA ARG A 197 4.69 1.53 -7.39
C ARG A 197 4.03 0.92 -8.62
N VAL A 198 3.67 -0.36 -8.58
CA VAL A 198 2.96 -1.05 -9.67
C VAL A 198 1.51 -0.57 -9.71
N ILE A 199 0.90 -0.42 -8.54
CA ILE A 199 -0.46 0.10 -8.40
C ILE A 199 -0.55 1.53 -8.96
N GLY A 200 0.44 2.39 -8.69
CA GLY A 200 0.50 3.76 -9.21
C GLY A 200 0.75 3.89 -10.72
N SER A 201 0.90 2.78 -11.47
CA SER A 201 1.06 2.84 -12.93
C SER A 201 -0.25 3.22 -13.63
N SER A 202 -0.16 3.97 -14.74
CA SER A 202 -1.32 4.49 -15.46
C SER A 202 -2.25 3.37 -15.98
N GLY A 203 -1.69 2.33 -16.59
CA GLY A 203 -2.44 1.18 -17.10
C GLY A 203 -3.16 0.40 -15.99
N TYR A 204 -2.53 0.26 -14.82
CA TYR A 204 -3.15 -0.36 -13.65
C TYR A 204 -4.32 0.48 -13.12
N GLN A 205 -4.13 1.79 -12.97
CA GLN A 205 -5.18 2.70 -12.49
C GLN A 205 -6.37 2.80 -13.44
N LYS A 206 -6.13 2.77 -14.76
CA LYS A 206 -7.22 2.66 -15.75
C LYS A 206 -8.02 1.37 -15.54
N CYS A 207 -7.35 0.23 -15.36
CA CYS A 207 -8.00 -1.05 -15.09
C CYS A 207 -8.87 -1.02 -13.81
N ILE A 208 -8.31 -0.52 -12.70
CA ILE A 208 -9.06 -0.36 -11.45
C ILE A 208 -10.25 0.57 -11.63
N THR A 209 -10.09 1.67 -12.37
CA THR A 209 -11.19 2.60 -12.66
C THR A 209 -12.30 1.93 -13.46
N TYR A 210 -11.96 1.07 -14.42
CA TYR A 210 -12.93 0.32 -15.23
C TYR A 210 -13.67 -0.72 -14.39
N LEU A 211 -12.96 -1.43 -13.50
CA LEU A 211 -13.58 -2.34 -12.51
C LEU A 211 -14.51 -1.57 -11.56
N TRP A 212 -14.06 -0.43 -11.03
CA TRP A 212 -14.84 0.41 -10.11
C TRP A 212 -16.14 0.92 -10.76
N ARG A 213 -16.07 1.37 -12.02
CA ARG A 213 -17.23 1.78 -12.82
C ARG A 213 -18.10 0.61 -13.27
N GLY A 214 -17.64 -0.64 -13.12
CA GLY A 214 -18.32 -1.84 -13.61
C GLY A 214 -18.32 -1.95 -15.13
N TRP A 215 -17.33 -1.38 -15.84
CA TRP A 215 -17.17 -1.57 -17.29
C TRP A 215 -16.56 -2.93 -17.62
N LEU A 216 -15.74 -3.45 -16.70
CA LEU A 216 -15.19 -4.80 -16.73
C LEU A 216 -15.94 -5.63 -15.69
N VAL A 217 -16.55 -6.73 -16.12
CA VAL A 217 -17.35 -7.64 -15.28
C VAL A 217 -16.81 -9.05 -15.45
N GLN A 218 -16.89 -9.89 -14.41
CA GLN A 218 -16.55 -11.31 -14.54
C GLN A 218 -17.60 -12.02 -15.40
N ASP A 219 -17.16 -12.87 -16.31
CA ASP A 219 -18.07 -13.59 -17.20
C ASP A 219 -18.98 -14.53 -16.40
N GLU A 220 -20.26 -14.59 -16.78
CA GLU A 220 -21.29 -15.39 -16.12
C GLU A 220 -21.00 -16.89 -16.21
N ASP A 221 -20.49 -17.31 -17.37
CA ASP A 221 -20.18 -18.71 -17.66
C ASP A 221 -18.79 -19.14 -17.12
N ASP A 222 -17.80 -18.24 -17.14
CA ASP A 222 -16.43 -18.49 -16.68
C ASP A 222 -15.89 -17.40 -15.73
N PRO A 223 -15.89 -17.62 -14.40
CA PRO A 223 -15.40 -16.64 -13.43
C PRO A 223 -13.87 -16.38 -13.49
N SER A 224 -13.14 -17.14 -14.32
CA SER A 224 -11.71 -16.92 -14.56
C SER A 224 -11.43 -15.78 -15.54
N VAL A 225 -12.43 -15.38 -16.34
CA VAL A 225 -12.31 -14.39 -17.40
C VAL A 225 -13.12 -13.13 -17.05
N PHE A 226 -12.52 -11.97 -17.32
CA PHE A 226 -13.20 -10.69 -17.27
C PHE A 226 -13.57 -10.27 -18.69
N VAL A 227 -14.77 -9.74 -18.86
CA VAL A 227 -15.33 -9.33 -20.16
C VAL A 227 -15.86 -7.90 -20.04
N ASP A 228 -15.74 -7.16 -21.14
CA ASP A 228 -16.33 -5.83 -21.30
C ASP A 228 -17.87 -5.88 -21.24
N TYR A 229 -18.45 -4.93 -20.50
CA TYR A 229 -19.90 -4.77 -20.41
C TYR A 229 -20.49 -4.34 -21.77
N LYS A 230 -21.42 -5.15 -22.30
CA LYS A 230 -21.95 -5.02 -23.67
C LYS A 230 -22.73 -3.73 -23.90
N ASP A 231 -23.51 -3.27 -22.92
CA ASP A 231 -24.42 -2.11 -23.07
C ASP A 231 -23.78 -0.77 -22.63
N LYS A 232 -22.45 -0.68 -22.52
CA LYS A 232 -21.76 0.53 -22.03
C LYS A 232 -21.98 1.79 -22.91
N ASP A 233 -22.30 1.60 -24.19
CA ASP A 233 -22.49 2.67 -25.17
C ASP A 233 -23.97 2.95 -25.51
N ASN A 234 -24.88 2.18 -24.91
CA ASN A 234 -26.29 2.32 -25.17
C ASN A 234 -26.82 3.63 -24.56
N ARG A 235 -27.72 4.33 -25.25
CA ARG A 235 -28.24 5.64 -24.80
C ARG A 235 -29.59 5.54 -24.12
N SER A 236 -30.25 4.38 -24.17
CA SER A 236 -31.58 4.22 -23.61
C SER A 236 -31.53 4.13 -22.10
N PHE A 237 -32.23 5.06 -21.44
CA PHE A 237 -32.37 5.11 -19.99
C PHE A 237 -32.89 3.80 -19.39
N LEU A 238 -33.86 3.17 -20.05
CA LEU A 238 -34.49 1.93 -19.55
C LEU A 238 -33.56 0.72 -19.54
N VAL A 239 -32.58 0.66 -20.46
CA VAL A 239 -31.58 -0.43 -20.49
C VAL A 239 -30.56 -0.28 -19.35
N HIS A 240 -30.44 0.90 -18.76
CA HIS A 240 -29.57 1.11 -17.61
C HIS A 240 -30.31 0.91 -16.28
N MET A 241 -31.61 0.63 -16.32
CA MET A 241 -32.43 0.35 -15.13
C MET A 241 -32.44 -1.16 -14.82
N ASP A 242 -31.31 -1.83 -15.03
CA ASP A 242 -31.15 -3.25 -14.76
C ASP A 242 -30.59 -3.47 -13.33
N PRO A 243 -31.22 -4.33 -12.51
CA PRO A 243 -30.76 -4.63 -11.14
C PRO A 243 -29.33 -5.15 -11.08
N ASP A 244 -28.86 -5.86 -12.11
CA ASP A 244 -27.49 -6.35 -12.22
C ASP A 244 -26.45 -5.25 -12.11
N ARG A 245 -26.82 -4.00 -12.44
CA ARG A 245 -25.91 -2.85 -12.32
C ARG A 245 -25.55 -2.52 -10.87
N MET A 246 -26.37 -2.91 -9.91
CA MET A 246 -26.04 -2.82 -8.48
C MET A 246 -24.85 -3.71 -8.09
N ARG A 247 -24.42 -4.64 -8.94
CA ARG A 247 -23.19 -5.42 -8.74
C ARG A 247 -21.92 -4.58 -8.90
N ALA A 248 -21.98 -3.41 -9.54
CA ALA A 248 -20.79 -2.58 -9.74
C ALA A 248 -20.31 -1.94 -8.41
N PRO A 249 -18.99 -1.95 -8.12
CA PRO A 249 -18.43 -1.46 -6.85
C PRO A 249 -18.83 -0.03 -6.51
N ARG A 250 -18.87 0.86 -7.51
CA ARG A 250 -19.26 2.27 -7.32
C ARG A 250 -20.65 2.42 -6.73
N TYR A 251 -21.65 1.69 -7.24
CA TYR A 251 -23.02 1.80 -6.75
C TYR A 251 -23.19 1.12 -5.40
N GLN A 252 -22.51 0.00 -5.17
CA GLN A 252 -22.50 -0.65 -3.86
C GLN A 252 -21.93 0.25 -2.77
N ASN A 253 -20.77 0.86 -3.02
CA ASN A 253 -20.16 1.77 -2.06
C ASN A 253 -21.05 3.01 -1.81
N ALA A 254 -21.65 3.58 -2.85
CA ALA A 254 -22.58 4.70 -2.72
C ALA A 254 -23.83 4.33 -1.91
N ALA A 255 -24.40 3.14 -2.15
CA ALA A 255 -25.54 2.61 -1.42
C ALA A 255 -25.19 2.35 0.06
N GLN A 256 -24.05 1.72 0.34
CA GLN A 256 -23.57 1.48 1.70
C GLN A 256 -23.37 2.80 2.46
N MET A 257 -22.78 3.81 1.82
CA MET A 257 -22.64 5.14 2.39
C MET A 257 -24.01 5.77 2.69
N LEU A 258 -24.97 5.69 1.76
CA LEU A 258 -26.32 6.20 1.94
C LEU A 258 -27.05 5.52 3.11
N PHE A 259 -27.02 4.18 3.18
CA PHE A 259 -27.65 3.45 4.30
C PHE A 259 -26.95 3.73 5.63
N SER A 260 -25.64 3.94 5.63
CA SER A 260 -24.92 4.37 6.85
C SER A 260 -25.35 5.76 7.31
N LEU A 261 -25.60 6.71 6.40
CA LEU A 261 -26.13 8.03 6.75
C LEU A 261 -27.57 7.93 7.27
N ILE A 262 -28.41 7.10 6.66
CA ILE A 262 -29.77 6.82 7.16
C ILE A 262 -29.70 6.20 8.55
N TYR A 263 -28.80 5.24 8.78
CA TYR A 263 -28.62 4.59 10.07
C TYR A 263 -28.18 5.58 11.17
N LEU A 264 -27.28 6.51 10.86
CA LEU A 264 -26.90 7.60 11.76
C LEU A 264 -28.07 8.55 12.03
N GLY A 265 -28.88 8.86 11.01
CA GLY A 265 -30.10 9.64 11.15
C GLY A 265 -31.14 8.97 12.05
N LEU A 266 -31.35 7.66 11.89
CA LEU A 266 -32.24 6.85 12.73
C LEU A 266 -31.73 6.79 14.18
N TYR A 267 -30.42 6.63 14.38
CA TYR A 267 -29.81 6.66 15.70
C TYR A 267 -30.02 8.03 16.38
N THR A 268 -29.76 9.11 15.65
CA THR A 268 -29.95 10.49 16.13
C THR A 268 -31.43 10.79 16.43
N ALA A 269 -32.35 10.23 15.64
CA ALA A 269 -33.76 10.31 15.93
C ALA A 269 -34.11 9.54 17.22
N ALA A 270 -33.68 8.29 17.34
CA ALA A 270 -33.97 7.42 18.48
C ALA A 270 -33.40 7.95 19.82
N ILE A 271 -32.20 8.55 19.81
CA ILE A 271 -31.62 9.15 21.03
C ILE A 271 -32.31 10.46 21.42
N ASN A 272 -32.91 11.19 20.47
CA ASN A 272 -33.62 12.44 20.75
C ASN A 272 -35.11 12.22 21.06
N SER A 273 -35.71 11.13 20.56
CA SER A 273 -37.09 10.73 20.83
C SER A 273 -37.23 9.88 22.10
N VAL A 274 -36.45 10.20 23.15
CA VAL A 274 -36.50 9.47 24.44
C VAL A 274 -37.92 9.52 24.98
N ASN A 275 -38.62 8.38 24.88
CA ASN A 275 -39.98 8.27 25.34
C ASN A 275 -40.02 7.58 26.71
N PRO A 276 -40.29 8.30 27.81
CA PRO A 276 -40.39 7.73 29.15
C PRO A 276 -41.65 6.86 29.33
N THR A 277 -42.59 6.85 28.37
CA THR A 277 -43.82 6.05 28.44
C THR A 277 -43.65 4.56 28.07
N GLY A 278 -42.45 4.14 27.69
CA GLY A 278 -42.11 2.72 27.49
C GLY A 278 -42.67 2.10 26.21
N VAL A 279 -43.18 2.89 25.26
CA VAL A 279 -43.59 2.39 23.94
C VAL A 279 -42.42 2.52 22.98
N LEU A 280 -42.13 1.44 22.25
CA LEU A 280 -41.13 1.43 21.19
C LEU A 280 -41.50 2.45 20.11
N ASP A 281 -40.64 3.43 19.87
CA ASP A 281 -40.82 4.40 18.80
C ASP A 281 -40.55 3.75 17.43
N GLY A 282 -41.21 4.25 16.38
CA GLY A 282 -40.99 3.74 15.02
C GLY A 282 -39.52 3.88 14.59
N ALA A 283 -38.85 4.96 14.99
CA ALA A 283 -37.43 5.16 14.74
C ALA A 283 -36.54 4.15 15.49
N GLU A 284 -36.91 3.80 16.73
CA GLU A 284 -36.22 2.81 17.55
C GLU A 284 -36.34 1.40 16.95
N VAL A 285 -37.55 1.02 16.51
CA VAL A 285 -37.77 -0.25 15.81
C VAL A 285 -36.99 -0.31 14.50
N ALA A 286 -37.01 0.77 13.71
CA ALA A 286 -36.25 0.84 12.46
C ALA A 286 -34.73 0.74 12.71
N LEU A 287 -34.21 1.41 13.76
CA LEU A 287 -32.81 1.31 14.17
C LEU A 287 -32.43 -0.15 14.45
N TYR A 288 -33.22 -0.86 15.25
CA TYR A 288 -32.94 -2.26 15.59
C TYR A 288 -33.03 -3.21 14.40
N ILE A 289 -33.96 -2.98 13.46
CA ILE A 289 -34.02 -3.73 12.19
C ILE A 289 -32.72 -3.53 11.40
N PHE A 290 -32.25 -2.28 11.28
CA PHE A 290 -30.98 -1.99 10.63
C PHE A 290 -29.80 -2.66 11.34
N THR A 291 -29.74 -2.58 12.68
CA THR A 291 -28.70 -3.24 13.47
C THR A 291 -28.70 -4.75 13.25
N PHE A 292 -29.87 -5.39 13.21
CA PHE A 292 -29.98 -6.82 12.93
C PHE A 292 -29.47 -7.18 11.54
N GLY A 293 -29.80 -6.38 10.52
CA GLY A 293 -29.28 -6.55 9.17
C GLY A 293 -27.76 -6.47 9.12
N TYR A 294 -27.17 -5.47 9.77
CA TYR A 294 -25.72 -5.35 9.87
C TYR A 294 -25.05 -6.50 10.64
N ILE A 295 -25.65 -6.98 11.73
CA ILE A 295 -25.14 -8.14 12.48
C ILE A 295 -25.19 -9.39 11.60
N ALA A 296 -26.28 -9.61 10.88
CA ALA A 296 -26.42 -10.77 9.98
C ALA A 296 -25.37 -10.74 8.86
N ASP A 297 -25.13 -9.57 8.26
CA ASP A 297 -24.09 -9.39 7.24
C ASP A 297 -22.69 -9.72 7.78
N GLU A 298 -22.34 -9.19 8.95
CA GLU A 298 -21.04 -9.44 9.58
C GLU A 298 -20.88 -10.91 10.03
N LEU A 299 -21.95 -11.55 10.51
CA LEU A 299 -21.94 -12.97 10.88
C LEU A 299 -21.75 -13.88 9.68
N VAL A 300 -22.37 -13.58 8.53
CA VAL A 300 -22.17 -14.34 7.29
C VAL A 300 -20.73 -14.19 6.80
N LYS A 301 -20.18 -12.97 6.84
CA LYS A 301 -18.78 -12.70 6.51
C LYS A 301 -17.82 -13.45 7.43
N PHE A 302 -18.08 -13.42 8.74
CA PHE A 302 -17.31 -14.14 9.74
C PHE A 302 -17.38 -15.66 9.52
N TYR A 303 -18.56 -16.19 9.16
CA TYR A 303 -18.72 -17.60 8.86
C TYR A 303 -17.98 -18.03 7.58
N LYS A 304 -18.03 -17.22 6.52
CA LYS A 304 -17.37 -17.51 5.22
C LYS A 304 -15.84 -17.36 5.30
N ALA A 305 -15.34 -16.29 5.92
CA ALA A 305 -13.91 -15.96 5.92
C ALA A 305 -13.13 -16.41 7.17
N GLY A 306 -13.84 -16.76 8.25
CA GLY A 306 -13.25 -17.16 9.52
C GLY A 306 -12.54 -16.00 10.25
N TYR A 307 -11.57 -16.33 11.11
CA TYR A 307 -10.83 -15.36 11.94
C TYR A 307 -10.03 -14.31 11.13
N HIS A 308 -9.75 -14.57 9.86
CA HIS A 308 -8.92 -13.70 9.00
C HIS A 308 -9.62 -12.39 8.62
N ILE A 309 -10.94 -12.28 8.82
CA ILE A 309 -11.70 -11.04 8.54
C ILE A 309 -11.70 -10.05 9.73
N LEU A 310 -11.02 -10.37 10.83
CA LEU A 310 -10.93 -9.52 12.01
C LEU A 310 -10.00 -8.33 11.77
N GLY A 311 -10.52 -7.31 11.08
CA GLY A 311 -9.90 -5.99 10.97
C GLY A 311 -10.20 -5.09 12.17
N PHE A 312 -9.40 -4.05 12.35
CA PHE A 312 -9.61 -3.02 13.39
C PHE A 312 -11.04 -2.46 13.37
N TRP A 313 -11.50 -2.05 12.19
CA TRP A 313 -12.84 -1.48 12.02
C TRP A 313 -13.96 -2.49 12.22
N ASN A 314 -13.70 -3.77 11.92
CA ASN A 314 -14.64 -4.83 12.22
C ASN A 314 -14.80 -4.99 13.75
N ALA A 315 -13.70 -4.95 14.50
CA ALA A 315 -13.77 -4.98 15.96
C ALA A 315 -14.52 -3.78 16.56
N VAL A 316 -14.32 -2.57 16.02
CA VAL A 316 -15.05 -1.36 16.43
C VAL A 316 -16.56 -1.51 16.13
N ASN A 317 -16.91 -1.99 14.94
CA ASN A 317 -18.29 -2.23 14.55
C ASN A 317 -18.94 -3.35 15.37
N GLY A 318 -18.24 -4.46 15.61
CA GLY A 318 -18.69 -5.55 16.47
C GLY A 318 -18.95 -5.09 17.91
N THR A 319 -18.11 -4.20 18.44
CA THR A 319 -18.34 -3.57 19.74
C THR A 319 -19.62 -2.73 19.73
N LEU A 320 -19.81 -1.88 18.71
CA LEU A 320 -21.03 -1.09 18.54
C LEU A 320 -22.29 -1.98 18.49
N TYR A 321 -22.27 -3.05 17.69
CA TYR A 321 -23.39 -3.98 17.56
C TYR A 321 -23.67 -4.76 18.85
N SER A 322 -22.62 -5.15 19.58
CA SER A 322 -22.73 -5.84 20.87
C SER A 322 -23.44 -4.96 21.90
N PHE A 323 -23.03 -3.70 22.05
CA PHE A 323 -23.68 -2.77 22.98
C PHE A 323 -25.11 -2.41 22.57
N LEU A 324 -25.41 -2.28 21.27
CA LEU A 324 -26.79 -2.11 20.80
C LEU A 324 -27.67 -3.32 21.10
N THR A 325 -27.14 -4.52 20.89
CA THR A 325 -27.86 -5.76 21.20
C THR A 325 -28.10 -5.89 22.70
N MET A 326 -27.13 -5.51 23.53
CA MET A 326 -27.28 -5.43 24.98
C MET A 326 -28.34 -4.39 25.39
N SER A 327 -28.33 -3.21 24.77
CA SER A 327 -29.34 -2.16 24.96
C SER A 327 -30.75 -2.67 24.62
N LEU A 328 -30.91 -3.37 23.49
CA LEU A 328 -32.16 -4.02 23.09
C LEU A 328 -32.59 -5.11 24.08
N ALA A 329 -31.65 -5.94 24.57
CA ALA A 329 -31.96 -6.97 25.56
C ALA A 329 -32.50 -6.35 26.85
N PHE A 330 -31.87 -5.28 27.37
CA PHE A 330 -32.40 -4.56 28.52
C PHE A 330 -33.75 -3.90 28.24
N ARG A 331 -33.98 -3.44 27.02
CA ARG A 331 -35.27 -2.88 26.59
C ARG A 331 -36.38 -3.93 26.64
N ILE A 332 -36.14 -5.12 26.09
CA ILE A 332 -37.09 -6.24 26.11
C ILE A 332 -37.36 -6.70 27.55
N VAL A 333 -36.32 -6.79 28.38
CA VAL A 333 -36.46 -7.13 29.81
C VAL A 333 -37.30 -6.06 30.53
N GLY A 334 -37.05 -4.78 30.28
CA GLY A 334 -37.84 -3.67 30.83
C GLY A 334 -39.33 -3.80 30.49
N LEU A 335 -39.65 -4.06 29.22
CA LEU A 335 -41.02 -4.25 28.75
C LEU A 335 -41.72 -5.46 29.40
N SER A 336 -40.99 -6.54 29.70
CA SER A 336 -41.53 -7.72 30.38
C SER A 336 -41.99 -7.44 31.82
N TYR A 337 -41.46 -6.39 32.48
CA TYR A 337 -41.82 -6.00 33.85
C TYR A 337 -42.94 -4.95 33.90
N THR A 338 -44.02 -5.17 33.14
CA THR A 338 -45.16 -4.22 33.03
C THR A 338 -45.81 -3.88 34.38
N ASN A 339 -45.79 -4.80 35.35
CA ASN A 339 -46.45 -4.62 36.65
C ASN A 339 -45.60 -3.87 37.70
N ASN A 340 -44.28 -3.71 37.50
CA ASN A 340 -43.38 -3.11 38.49
C ASN A 340 -42.68 -1.86 37.92
N LYS A 341 -43.23 -0.68 38.24
CA LYS A 341 -42.78 0.60 37.66
C LYS A 341 -41.32 0.94 37.95
N GLU A 342 -40.78 0.59 39.12
CA GLU A 342 -39.38 0.87 39.47
C GLU A 342 -38.39 0.05 38.64
N GLN A 343 -38.66 -1.25 38.46
CA GLN A 343 -37.79 -2.12 37.67
C GLN A 343 -37.87 -1.77 36.18
N HIS A 344 -39.07 -1.46 35.68
CA HIS A 344 -39.25 -0.97 34.31
C HIS A 344 -38.43 0.31 34.04
N ASP A 345 -38.47 1.30 34.93
CA ASP A 345 -37.70 2.55 34.78
C ASP A 345 -36.18 2.29 34.87
N HIS A 346 -35.74 1.42 35.77
CA HIS A 346 -34.33 1.08 35.91
C HIS A 346 -33.72 0.46 34.63
N TYR A 347 -34.36 -0.58 34.07
CA TYR A 347 -33.86 -1.23 32.85
C TYR A 347 -33.94 -0.31 31.62
N ASN A 348 -34.96 0.54 31.54
CA ASN A 348 -35.07 1.53 30.47
C ASN A 348 -33.99 2.60 30.55
N ARG A 349 -33.69 3.13 31.75
CA ARG A 349 -32.57 4.05 31.95
C ARG A 349 -31.24 3.41 31.58
N LEU A 350 -31.02 2.15 31.95
CA LEU A 350 -29.80 1.43 31.61
C LEU A 350 -29.64 1.24 30.10
N SER A 351 -30.73 0.88 29.41
CA SER A 351 -30.77 0.75 27.94
C SER A 351 -30.41 2.08 27.25
N TYR A 352 -30.99 3.19 27.69
CA TYR A 352 -30.68 4.53 27.15
C TYR A 352 -29.26 5.00 27.50
N ASN A 353 -28.76 4.70 28.70
CA ASN A 353 -27.37 5.02 29.08
C ASN A 353 -26.37 4.27 28.18
N MET A 354 -26.64 2.99 27.87
CA MET A 354 -25.84 2.22 26.91
C MET A 354 -25.94 2.80 25.50
N LEU A 355 -27.13 3.21 25.07
CA LEU A 355 -27.33 3.88 23.77
C LEU A 355 -26.55 5.20 23.69
N ALA A 356 -26.50 5.98 24.77
CA ALA A 356 -25.70 7.21 24.83
C ALA A 356 -24.19 6.93 24.83
N PHE A 357 -23.74 5.88 25.52
CA PHE A 357 -22.33 5.49 25.59
C PHE A 357 -21.74 5.15 24.22
N ILE A 358 -22.53 4.55 23.32
CA ILE A 358 -22.08 4.18 21.98
C ILE A 358 -22.13 5.33 20.96
N ALA A 359 -22.57 6.53 21.33
CA ALA A 359 -22.67 7.67 20.42
C ALA A 359 -21.35 7.96 19.67
N PRO A 360 -20.17 8.00 20.33
CA PRO A 360 -18.91 8.24 19.64
C PRO A 360 -18.57 7.14 18.63
N LEU A 361 -18.92 5.89 18.92
CA LEU A 361 -18.69 4.76 18.01
C LEU A 361 -19.53 4.90 16.74
N PHE A 362 -20.79 5.35 16.85
CA PHE A 362 -21.65 5.64 15.70
C PHE A 362 -21.07 6.72 14.78
N TRP A 363 -20.56 7.82 15.36
CA TRP A 363 -19.92 8.87 14.58
C TRP A 363 -18.58 8.42 13.99
N SER A 364 -17.80 7.61 14.71
CA SER A 364 -16.55 7.04 14.20
C SER A 364 -16.76 6.15 12.99
N ARG A 365 -17.91 5.46 12.90
CA ARG A 365 -18.29 4.65 11.73
C ARG A 365 -18.41 5.50 10.46
N LEU A 366 -18.76 6.79 10.56
CA LEU A 366 -18.82 7.65 9.38
C LEU A 366 -17.42 7.85 8.75
N LEU A 367 -16.36 7.84 9.57
CA LEU A 367 -14.99 7.98 9.09
C LEU A 367 -14.61 6.86 8.11
N LEU A 368 -15.17 5.66 8.27
CA LEU A 368 -14.95 4.53 7.36
C LEU A 368 -15.37 4.81 5.92
N TYR A 369 -16.39 5.63 5.72
CA TYR A 369 -16.93 5.93 4.39
C TYR A 369 -16.34 7.22 3.79
N LEU A 370 -15.67 8.03 4.62
CA LEU A 370 -14.93 9.22 4.16
C LEU A 370 -13.63 8.86 3.43
N ASP A 371 -13.20 7.60 3.48
CA ASP A 371 -12.08 7.04 2.71
C ASP A 371 -12.20 7.27 1.19
N SER A 372 -13.43 7.48 0.70
CA SER A 372 -13.72 7.75 -0.71
C SER A 372 -13.13 9.08 -1.19
N PHE A 373 -12.84 9.99 -0.26
CA PHE A 373 -12.15 11.25 -0.56
C PHE A 373 -10.64 11.10 -0.38
N ARG A 374 -9.85 11.52 -1.38
CA ARG A 374 -8.38 11.43 -1.39
C ARG A 374 -7.72 11.88 -0.08
N PHE A 375 -8.08 13.08 0.39
CA PHE A 375 -7.49 13.65 1.60
C PHE A 375 -7.78 12.82 2.87
N PHE A 376 -9.02 12.40 3.06
CA PHE A 376 -9.43 11.63 4.23
C PHE A 376 -8.93 10.18 4.15
N GLY A 377 -8.94 9.57 2.95
CA GLY A 377 -8.42 8.24 2.71
C GLY A 377 -6.93 8.14 3.08
N ALA A 378 -6.09 9.04 2.57
CA ALA A 378 -4.67 9.07 2.93
C ALA A 378 -4.46 9.27 4.43
N MET A 379 -5.20 10.19 5.07
CA MET A 379 -5.11 10.42 6.52
C MET A 379 -5.50 9.19 7.36
N LEU A 380 -6.46 8.39 6.89
CA LEU A 380 -6.85 7.14 7.55
C LEU A 380 -5.77 6.06 7.44
N VAL A 381 -5.01 5.99 6.35
CA VAL A 381 -3.82 5.12 6.24
C VAL A 381 -2.80 5.49 7.30
N VAL A 382 -2.47 6.78 7.35
CA VAL A 382 -1.48 7.33 8.28
C VAL A 382 -1.86 6.98 9.71
N LEU A 383 -3.12 7.23 10.11
CA LEU A 383 -3.62 6.88 11.43
C LEU A 383 -3.50 5.37 11.71
N LYS A 384 -3.87 4.52 10.75
CA LYS A 384 -3.80 3.06 10.91
C LYS A 384 -2.36 2.58 11.13
N VAL A 385 -1.40 3.07 10.35
CA VAL A 385 0.01 2.67 10.46
C VAL A 385 0.60 3.18 11.77
N MET A 386 0.36 4.44 12.13
CA MET A 386 0.80 5.01 13.41
C MET A 386 0.26 4.19 14.60
N MET A 387 -1.00 3.77 14.56
CA MET A 387 -1.61 2.91 15.59
C MET A 387 -0.96 1.53 15.67
N LYS A 388 -0.52 0.96 14.54
CA LYS A 388 0.20 -0.32 14.50
C LYS A 388 1.59 -0.19 15.12
N GLU A 389 2.33 0.85 14.77
CA GLU A 389 3.67 1.11 15.30
C GLU A 389 3.64 1.43 16.81
N SER A 390 2.60 2.12 17.29
CA SER A 390 2.45 2.42 18.72
C SER A 390 2.00 1.22 19.56
N VAL A 391 1.62 0.07 19.00
CA VAL A 391 1.24 -1.11 19.80
C VAL A 391 2.37 -1.54 20.72
N ILE A 392 3.62 -1.53 20.24
CA ILE A 392 4.79 -1.89 21.05
C ILE A 392 4.96 -0.89 22.21
N PHE A 393 4.75 0.39 21.92
CA PHE A 393 4.79 1.45 22.93
C PHE A 393 3.68 1.27 23.98
N PHE A 394 2.44 1.00 23.57
CA PHE A 394 1.33 0.73 24.48
C PHE A 394 1.57 -0.53 25.32
N ALA A 395 2.19 -1.57 24.76
CA ALA A 395 2.59 -2.76 25.51
C ALA A 395 3.63 -2.42 26.59
N LEU A 396 4.64 -1.61 26.26
CA LEU A 396 5.63 -1.11 27.23
C LEU A 396 4.97 -0.25 28.32
N LEU A 397 4.05 0.64 27.94
CA LEU A 397 3.28 1.46 28.88
C LEU A 397 2.48 0.58 29.85
N VAL A 398 1.81 -0.47 29.37
CA VAL A 398 1.05 -1.41 30.21
C VAL A 398 1.96 -2.14 31.18
N ILE A 399 3.11 -2.67 30.74
CA ILE A 399 4.09 -3.33 31.63
C ILE A 399 4.57 -2.37 32.71
N LEU A 400 4.84 -1.12 32.35
CA LEU A 400 5.24 -0.09 33.29
C LEU A 400 4.12 0.21 34.30
N ILE A 401 2.88 0.41 33.83
CA ILE A 401 1.71 0.63 34.70
C ILE A 401 1.55 -0.54 35.68
N ILE A 402 1.66 -1.79 35.22
CA ILE A 402 1.57 -2.96 36.11
C ILE A 402 2.68 -2.94 37.16
N GLY A 403 3.91 -2.59 36.79
CA GLY A 403 5.03 -2.49 37.73
C GLY A 403 4.82 -1.42 38.80
N PHE A 404 4.35 -0.23 38.41
CA PHE A 404 4.02 0.83 39.37
C PHE A 404 2.77 0.50 40.21
N LEU A 405 1.74 -0.10 39.61
CA LEU A 405 0.54 -0.55 40.32
C LEU A 405 0.91 -1.60 41.38
N GLN A 406 1.79 -2.56 41.03
CA GLN A 406 2.31 -3.54 41.98
C GLN A 406 3.09 -2.87 43.12
N ALA A 407 3.88 -1.83 42.83
CA ALA A 407 4.61 -1.08 43.87
C ALA A 407 3.65 -0.31 44.80
N PHE A 408 2.61 0.33 44.27
CA PHE A 408 1.59 1.01 45.08
C PHE A 408 0.79 0.04 45.94
N ILE A 409 0.34 -1.08 45.38
CA ILE A 409 -0.33 -2.15 46.14
C ILE A 409 0.60 -2.70 47.24
N GLY A 410 1.89 -2.83 46.95
CA GLY A 410 2.88 -3.27 47.94
C GLY A 410 3.06 -2.28 49.11
N LEU A 411 3.01 -0.97 48.84
CA LEU A 411 3.05 0.06 49.87
C LEU A 411 1.76 0.08 50.70
N ASP A 412 0.60 -0.04 50.04
CA ASP A 412 -0.72 -0.08 50.70
C ASP A 412 -0.89 -1.31 51.62
N LEU A 413 -0.45 -2.48 51.17
CA LEU A 413 -0.41 -3.71 51.98
C LEU A 413 0.51 -3.61 53.20
N ALA A 414 1.55 -2.79 53.12
CA ALA A 414 2.49 -2.60 54.22
C ALA A 414 1.99 -1.62 55.28
N ASP A 415 1.12 -0.68 54.92
CA ASP A 415 0.62 0.36 55.82
C ASP A 415 -0.69 -0.03 56.53
N ASP A 416 -1.77 -0.42 55.83
CA ASP A 416 -3.05 -0.72 56.52
C ASP A 416 -4.02 -1.72 55.86
N ASN A 417 -3.65 -2.42 54.78
CA ASN A 417 -4.39 -3.55 54.21
C ASN A 417 -5.91 -3.29 53.98
N VAL A 418 -6.26 -2.07 53.54
CA VAL A 418 -7.63 -1.71 53.17
C VAL A 418 -7.81 -1.94 51.67
N ALA A 419 -8.37 -3.09 51.29
CA ALA A 419 -8.60 -3.49 49.90
C ALA A 419 -9.46 -2.51 49.04
N GLY A 420 -9.99 -1.43 49.63
CA GLY A 420 -10.73 -0.37 48.94
C GLY A 420 -9.86 0.63 48.15
N ASP A 421 -8.56 0.70 48.45
CA ASP A 421 -7.68 1.77 47.95
C ASP A 421 -7.06 1.45 46.58
N VAL A 422 -7.14 0.20 46.13
CA VAL A 422 -6.70 -0.23 44.79
C VAL A 422 -7.45 0.52 43.69
N TRP A 423 -8.74 0.80 43.89
CA TRP A 423 -9.53 1.55 42.92
C TRP A 423 -9.07 3.01 42.82
N PHE A 424 -8.76 3.63 43.97
CA PHE A 424 -8.21 4.98 44.02
C PHE A 424 -6.84 5.08 43.33
N ILE A 425 -5.95 4.09 43.54
CA ILE A 425 -4.64 4.00 42.87
C ILE A 425 -4.82 3.87 41.36
N ILE A 426 -5.71 2.98 40.90
CA ILE A 426 -5.99 2.79 39.47
C ILE A 426 -6.55 4.07 38.85
N GLU A 427 -7.51 4.73 39.51
CA GLU A 427 -8.09 5.99 39.04
C GLU A 427 -7.04 7.09 38.93
N SER A 428 -6.20 7.26 39.96
CA SER A 428 -5.13 8.25 39.98
C SER A 428 -4.08 8.00 38.91
N MET A 429 -3.68 6.74 38.70
CA MET A 429 -2.75 6.36 37.63
C MET A 429 -3.35 6.59 36.24
N LEU A 430 -4.64 6.30 36.03
CA LEU A 430 -5.35 6.59 34.79
C LEU A 430 -5.42 8.10 34.51
N LYS A 431 -5.73 8.91 35.53
CA LYS A 431 -5.72 10.38 35.44
C LYS A 431 -4.35 10.93 35.08
N ALA A 432 -3.27 10.38 35.66
CA ALA A 432 -1.90 10.76 35.29
C ALA A 432 -1.56 10.43 33.83
N ILE A 433 -2.02 9.29 33.30
CA ILE A 433 -1.88 8.93 31.88
C ILE A 433 -2.65 9.90 30.99
N MET A 434 -3.84 10.34 31.41
CA MET A 434 -4.65 11.37 30.73
C MET A 434 -4.08 12.79 30.88
N GLN A 435 -2.84 12.94 31.35
CA GLN A 435 -2.15 14.22 31.59
C GLN A 435 -2.81 15.12 32.66
N SER A 436 -3.60 14.53 33.57
CA SER A 436 -4.20 15.23 34.70
C SER A 436 -3.83 14.56 36.03
N PRO A 437 -2.54 14.49 36.42
CA PRO A 437 -2.15 13.84 37.66
C PRO A 437 -2.65 14.63 38.88
N GLU A 438 -3.39 13.95 39.74
CA GLU A 438 -3.79 14.44 41.06
C GLU A 438 -2.83 13.85 42.10
N PHE A 439 -2.24 14.70 42.95
CA PHE A 439 -1.31 14.29 44.02
C PHE A 439 -2.01 14.15 45.38
N ASP A 440 -3.25 14.63 45.47
CA ASP A 440 -4.06 14.55 46.68
C ASP A 440 -4.39 13.09 47.00
N GLY A 441 -4.33 12.70 48.28
CA GLY A 441 -4.53 11.32 48.73
C GLY A 441 -3.29 10.41 48.76
N PHE A 442 -2.17 10.76 48.09
CA PHE A 442 -0.94 9.97 48.15
C PHE A 442 -0.13 10.13 49.45
N ASP A 443 -0.49 11.11 50.29
CA ASP A 443 0.09 11.29 51.63
C ASP A 443 -0.28 10.15 52.59
N GLY A 444 -1.36 9.42 52.32
CA GLY A 444 -1.82 8.28 53.11
C GLY A 444 -1.14 6.94 52.79
N PHE A 445 -0.33 6.86 51.72
CA PHE A 445 0.31 5.62 51.27
C PHE A 445 1.81 5.62 51.56
N GLY A 446 2.24 4.97 52.64
CA GLY A 446 3.64 4.70 52.96
C GLY A 446 4.51 5.95 52.93
N HIS A 447 4.09 7.03 53.59
CA HIS A 447 4.82 8.31 53.56
C HIS A 447 6.28 8.12 54.02
N PRO A 448 7.30 8.60 53.27
CA PRO A 448 7.27 9.45 52.08
C PRO A 448 7.36 8.72 50.73
N TRP A 449 7.41 7.38 50.72
CA TRP A 449 7.73 6.58 49.53
C TRP A 449 6.63 6.60 48.47
N GLY A 450 5.35 6.58 48.85
CA GLY A 450 4.24 6.64 47.89
C GLY A 450 4.24 7.92 47.06
N LEU A 451 4.48 9.07 47.70
CA LEU A 451 4.56 10.36 47.03
C LEU A 451 5.74 10.42 46.04
N ILE A 452 6.92 9.96 46.46
CA ILE A 452 8.12 9.91 45.61
C ILE A 452 7.91 8.97 44.41
N LEU A 453 7.31 7.79 44.65
CA LEU A 453 7.00 6.82 43.61
C LEU A 453 6.04 7.40 42.58
N TYR A 454 5.02 8.14 43.01
CA TYR A 454 4.06 8.80 42.12
C TYR A 454 4.68 9.96 41.33
N TYR A 455 5.57 10.75 41.93
CA TYR A 455 6.37 11.74 41.17
C TYR A 455 7.23 11.07 40.09
N CYS A 456 7.86 9.93 40.41
CA CYS A 456 8.64 9.16 39.44
C CYS A 456 7.75 8.60 38.32
N PHE A 457 6.60 8.03 38.67
CA PHE A 457 5.61 7.54 37.71
C PHE A 457 5.14 8.63 36.74
N THR A 458 4.71 9.78 37.28
CA THR A 458 4.26 10.92 36.47
C THR A 458 5.38 11.48 35.59
N PHE A 459 6.61 11.56 36.08
CA PHE A 459 7.78 11.93 35.29
C PHE A 459 8.01 10.97 34.11
N VAL A 460 8.02 9.66 34.37
CA VAL A 460 8.27 8.66 33.32
C VAL A 460 7.14 8.65 32.29
N VAL A 461 5.89 8.65 32.72
CA VAL A 461 4.74 8.57 31.80
C VAL A 461 4.54 9.87 31.03
N MET A 462 4.47 11.03 31.71
CA MET A 462 4.16 12.29 31.04
C MET A 462 5.35 12.90 30.30
N ILE A 463 6.56 12.84 30.85
CA ILE A 463 7.71 13.55 30.26
C ILE A 463 8.47 12.64 29.31
N ILE A 464 8.77 11.40 29.71
CA ILE A 464 9.57 10.51 28.86
C ILE A 464 8.68 9.85 27.81
N LEU A 465 7.73 9.04 28.25
CA LEU A 465 6.96 8.17 27.35
C LEU A 465 6.12 8.98 26.36
N LEU A 466 5.41 10.01 26.81
CA LEU A 466 4.58 10.80 25.91
C LEU A 466 5.38 11.55 24.84
N ASN A 467 6.53 12.13 25.19
CA ASN A 467 7.38 12.81 24.20
C ASN A 467 7.99 11.82 23.19
N VAL A 468 8.34 10.61 23.63
CA VAL A 468 8.76 9.53 22.72
C VAL A 468 7.61 9.12 21.80
N LEU A 469 6.38 9.00 22.32
CA LEU A 469 5.20 8.69 21.49
C LEU A 469 4.96 9.77 20.42
N ILE A 470 5.04 11.05 20.79
CA ILE A 470 4.91 12.16 19.84
C ILE A 470 6.01 12.10 18.77
N ALA A 471 7.25 11.81 19.15
CA ALA A 471 8.36 11.68 18.21
C ALA A 471 8.15 10.53 17.21
N LEU A 472 7.74 9.35 17.71
CA LEU A 472 7.42 8.19 16.85
C LEU A 472 6.25 8.50 15.90
N TYR A 473 5.24 9.20 16.40
CA TYR A 473 4.10 9.63 15.58
C TYR A 473 4.49 10.62 14.50
N ASN A 474 5.35 11.61 14.79
CA ASN A 474 5.81 12.54 13.77
C ASN A 474 6.64 11.85 12.68
N SER A 475 7.55 10.95 13.05
CA SER A 475 8.36 10.20 12.08
C SER A 475 7.47 9.33 11.18
N ALA A 476 6.57 8.53 11.77
CA ALA A 476 5.67 7.67 11.01
C ALA A 476 4.69 8.47 10.14
N TYR A 477 4.28 9.67 10.58
CA TYR A 477 3.45 10.56 9.78
C TYR A 477 4.20 11.06 8.53
N GLU A 478 5.45 11.49 8.68
CA GLU A 478 6.27 12.02 7.58
C GLU A 478 6.53 10.96 6.50
N ASP A 479 6.95 9.77 6.90
CA ASP A 479 7.28 8.65 5.99
C ASP A 479 6.10 8.27 5.08
N ILE A 480 4.86 8.34 5.60
CA ILE A 480 3.64 8.00 4.85
C ILE A 480 3.12 9.20 4.07
N TYR A 481 3.21 10.41 4.64
CA TYR A 481 2.69 11.62 4.00
C TYR A 481 3.44 11.94 2.70
N GLU A 482 4.76 11.69 2.65
CA GLU A 482 5.54 11.85 1.41
C GLU A 482 5.04 10.95 0.26
N ASN A 483 4.43 9.79 0.58
CA ASN A 483 3.88 8.83 -0.37
C ASN A 483 2.34 8.79 -0.39
N ALA A 484 1.67 9.84 0.11
CA ALA A 484 0.23 9.82 0.38
C ALA A 484 -0.66 9.57 -0.85
N ASP A 485 -0.27 10.05 -2.03
CA ASP A 485 -1.04 9.84 -3.26
C ASP A 485 -0.97 8.37 -3.70
N ASP A 486 0.23 7.81 -3.68
CA ASP A 486 0.54 6.42 -3.98
C ASP A 486 -0.18 5.46 -3.00
N GLU A 487 -0.20 5.80 -1.71
CA GLU A 487 -0.96 5.10 -0.67
C GLU A 487 -2.48 5.19 -0.86
N TYR A 488 -2.99 6.35 -1.28
CA TYR A 488 -4.40 6.50 -1.62
C TYR A 488 -4.79 5.62 -2.81
N LEU A 489 -3.96 5.55 -3.85
CA LEU A 489 -4.18 4.69 -5.01
C LEU A 489 -4.17 3.20 -4.60
N ALA A 490 -3.29 2.82 -3.68
CA ALA A 490 -3.27 1.48 -3.10
C ALA A 490 -4.55 1.16 -2.30
N LEU A 491 -5.02 2.08 -1.46
CA LEU A 491 -6.30 1.95 -0.76
C LEU A 491 -7.48 1.82 -1.72
N PHE A 492 -7.53 2.67 -2.75
CA PHE A 492 -8.61 2.66 -3.72
C PHE A 492 -8.65 1.35 -4.51
N ALA A 493 -7.48 0.84 -4.91
CA ALA A 493 -7.36 -0.48 -5.52
C ALA A 493 -7.79 -1.60 -4.57
N GLN A 494 -7.37 -1.56 -3.31
CA GLN A 494 -7.77 -2.52 -2.29
C GLN A 494 -9.29 -2.53 -2.08
N LYS A 495 -9.89 -1.35 -1.95
CA LYS A 495 -11.34 -1.19 -1.79
C LYS A 495 -12.10 -1.73 -3.00
N THR A 496 -11.64 -1.40 -4.22
CA THR A 496 -12.24 -1.92 -5.45
C THR A 496 -12.14 -3.44 -5.51
N MET A 497 -11.00 -4.01 -5.14
CA MET A 497 -10.78 -5.46 -5.15
C MET A 497 -11.63 -6.19 -4.11
N GLN A 498 -11.93 -5.58 -2.96
CA GLN A 498 -12.85 -6.16 -1.96
C GLN A 498 -14.24 -6.40 -2.54
N PHE A 499 -14.73 -5.50 -3.39
CA PHE A 499 -16.03 -5.66 -4.07
C PHE A 499 -15.98 -6.67 -5.23
N VAL A 500 -14.81 -6.87 -5.85
CA VAL A 500 -14.64 -7.73 -7.04
C VAL A 500 -14.22 -9.17 -6.70
N ARG A 501 -13.47 -9.41 -5.61
CA ARG A 501 -12.88 -10.73 -5.26
C ARG A 501 -13.94 -11.76 -4.82
N ALA A 502 -15.03 -11.29 -4.25
CA ALA A 502 -16.15 -12.13 -3.82
C ALA A 502 -17.47 -11.44 -4.22
N PRO A 503 -17.84 -11.46 -5.51
CA PRO A 503 -19.13 -10.94 -5.93
C PRO A 503 -20.18 -11.92 -5.39
N ASP A 504 -20.92 -11.51 -4.36
CA ASP A 504 -22.08 -12.27 -3.91
C ASP A 504 -23.06 -12.44 -5.07
N GLU A 505 -23.59 -13.65 -5.26
CA GLU A 505 -24.50 -14.02 -6.35
C GLU A 505 -25.72 -13.07 -6.37
N ASN A 506 -26.17 -12.67 -5.18
CA ASN A 506 -27.14 -11.60 -4.95
C ASN A 506 -26.55 -10.57 -3.97
N VAL A 507 -26.33 -9.33 -4.43
CA VAL A 507 -25.73 -8.29 -3.59
C VAL A 507 -26.83 -7.53 -2.85
N TYR A 508 -27.33 -8.09 -1.76
CA TYR A 508 -28.21 -7.35 -0.85
C TYR A 508 -27.40 -6.59 0.19
N ILE A 509 -27.40 -5.27 0.05
CA ILE A 509 -26.74 -4.38 0.99
C ILE A 509 -27.59 -4.27 2.26
N ALA A 510 -26.97 -4.42 3.43
CA ALA A 510 -27.64 -4.22 4.72
C ALA A 510 -28.33 -2.84 4.76
N PRO A 511 -29.61 -2.76 5.15
CA PRO A 511 -30.41 -3.76 5.89
C PRO A 511 -31.25 -4.72 5.05
N PHE A 512 -31.23 -4.61 3.71
CA PHE A 512 -32.08 -5.42 2.84
C PHE A 512 -31.61 -6.88 2.72
N ASN A 513 -30.42 -7.21 3.21
CA ASN A 513 -29.93 -8.58 3.36
C ASN A 513 -30.87 -9.48 4.18
N ILE A 514 -31.68 -8.91 5.08
CA ILE A 514 -32.71 -9.65 5.80
C ILE A 514 -33.76 -10.21 4.82
N VAL A 515 -34.15 -9.43 3.81
CA VAL A 515 -35.12 -9.84 2.79
C VAL A 515 -34.55 -11.01 1.98
N GLU A 516 -33.28 -10.94 1.59
CA GLU A 516 -32.59 -12.05 0.94
C GLU A 516 -32.62 -13.31 1.80
N MET A 517 -32.26 -13.20 3.08
CA MET A 517 -32.25 -14.35 3.99
C MET A 517 -33.64 -15.01 4.08
N PHE A 518 -34.70 -14.22 4.09
CA PHE A 518 -36.07 -14.74 4.05
C PHE A 518 -36.43 -15.38 2.71
N VAL A 519 -36.13 -14.71 1.59
CA VAL A 519 -36.48 -15.18 0.23
C VAL A 519 -35.66 -16.42 -0.13
N SER A 520 -34.35 -16.40 0.09
CA SER A 520 -33.45 -17.54 -0.11
C SER A 520 -33.87 -18.73 0.76
N GLY A 521 -34.05 -18.53 2.08
CA GLY A 521 -34.45 -19.60 2.99
C GLY A 521 -35.82 -20.24 2.67
N LEU A 522 -36.76 -19.49 2.09
CA LEU A 522 -38.09 -19.98 1.73
C LEU A 522 -38.16 -20.57 0.31
N CYS A 523 -37.46 -19.97 -0.66
CA CYS A 523 -37.61 -20.27 -2.08
C CYS A 523 -36.55 -21.22 -2.64
N GLU A 524 -35.34 -21.25 -2.09
CA GLU A 524 -34.22 -22.06 -2.63
C GLU A 524 -34.52 -23.56 -2.57
N TRP A 525 -35.28 -24.02 -1.56
CA TRP A 525 -35.60 -25.44 -1.39
C TRP A 525 -36.65 -25.96 -2.39
N TRP A 526 -37.50 -25.10 -2.96
CA TRP A 526 -38.65 -25.52 -3.75
C TRP A 526 -38.65 -25.03 -5.21
N MET A 527 -37.83 -24.02 -5.56
CA MET A 527 -37.97 -23.28 -6.81
C MET A 527 -36.84 -23.54 -7.83
N PRO A 528 -37.14 -23.66 -9.14
CA PRO A 528 -36.11 -23.73 -10.18
C PRO A 528 -35.35 -22.40 -10.34
N LYS A 529 -34.03 -22.49 -10.57
CA LYS A 529 -33.06 -21.36 -10.58
C LYS A 529 -33.48 -20.15 -11.41
N LYS A 530 -33.90 -20.37 -12.66
CA LYS A 530 -34.31 -19.29 -13.56
C LYS A 530 -35.48 -18.46 -13.03
N THR A 531 -36.40 -19.10 -12.32
CA THR A 531 -37.56 -18.38 -11.75
C THR A 531 -37.19 -17.72 -10.43
N TYR A 532 -36.24 -18.29 -9.68
CA TYR A 532 -35.66 -17.64 -8.50
C TYR A 532 -34.91 -16.36 -8.89
N GLU A 533 -34.03 -16.42 -9.90
CA GLU A 533 -33.32 -15.26 -10.46
C GLU A 533 -34.30 -14.16 -10.88
N PHE A 534 -35.32 -14.50 -11.67
CA PHE A 534 -36.33 -13.52 -12.10
C PHE A 534 -37.09 -12.85 -10.94
N ILE A 535 -37.49 -13.62 -9.92
CA ILE A 535 -38.16 -13.06 -8.74
C ILE A 535 -37.19 -12.17 -7.96
N ASN A 536 -35.95 -12.60 -7.81
CA ASN A 536 -34.91 -11.87 -7.12
C ASN A 536 -34.63 -10.53 -7.82
N ASP A 537 -34.52 -10.52 -9.15
CA ASP A 537 -34.35 -9.30 -9.94
C ASP A 537 -35.54 -8.36 -9.79
N CYS A 538 -36.76 -8.89 -9.75
CA CYS A 538 -37.97 -8.08 -9.51
C CYS A 538 -37.96 -7.44 -8.11
N ILE A 539 -37.53 -8.20 -7.09
CA ILE A 539 -37.39 -7.70 -5.71
C ILE A 539 -36.30 -6.63 -5.63
N MET A 540 -35.13 -6.88 -6.23
CA MET A 540 -34.02 -5.92 -6.28
C MET A 540 -34.41 -4.66 -7.04
N ALA A 541 -35.09 -4.78 -8.19
CA ALA A 541 -35.61 -3.65 -8.95
C ALA A 541 -36.56 -2.79 -8.11
N THR A 542 -37.40 -3.42 -7.29
CA THR A 542 -38.37 -2.73 -6.43
C THR A 542 -37.68 -2.03 -5.26
N LEU A 543 -36.79 -2.71 -4.55
CA LEU A 543 -36.10 -2.17 -3.37
C LEU A 543 -35.11 -1.06 -3.73
N TYR A 544 -34.35 -1.26 -4.82
CA TYR A 544 -33.32 -0.33 -5.25
C TYR A 544 -33.81 0.67 -6.31
N SER A 545 -35.10 0.71 -6.64
CA SER A 545 -35.67 1.60 -7.67
C SER A 545 -35.18 3.06 -7.57
N PRO A 546 -35.17 3.72 -6.38
CA PRO A 546 -34.69 5.09 -6.28
C PRO A 546 -33.19 5.23 -6.60
N LEU A 547 -32.38 4.24 -6.23
CA LEU A 547 -30.94 4.26 -6.46
C LEU A 547 -30.60 3.91 -7.92
N LEU A 548 -31.30 2.92 -8.49
CA LEU A 548 -31.21 2.54 -9.89
C LEU A 548 -31.58 3.70 -10.81
N PHE A 549 -32.57 4.53 -10.43
CA PHE A 549 -32.91 5.73 -11.19
C PHE A 549 -31.72 6.71 -11.28
N VAL A 550 -31.03 6.95 -10.16
CA VAL A 550 -29.85 7.82 -10.12
C VAL A 550 -28.68 7.19 -10.88
N ALA A 551 -28.48 5.88 -10.75
CA ALA A 551 -27.47 5.14 -11.50
C ALA A 551 -27.72 5.26 -13.01
N ALA A 552 -28.92 4.92 -13.48
CA ALA A 552 -29.30 5.02 -14.89
C ALA A 552 -29.13 6.44 -15.44
N TRP A 553 -29.42 7.48 -14.64
CA TRP A 553 -29.18 8.87 -15.03
C TRP A 553 -27.69 9.19 -15.22
N LEU A 554 -26.83 8.76 -14.28
CA LEU A 554 -25.38 8.95 -14.38
C LEU A 554 -24.82 8.19 -15.58
N GLU A 555 -25.27 6.97 -15.83
CA GLU A 555 -24.77 6.15 -16.92
C GLU A 555 -25.21 6.63 -18.29
N THR A 556 -26.46 7.10 -18.41
CA THR A 556 -26.92 7.72 -19.66
C THR A 556 -26.01 8.90 -20.04
N ARG A 557 -25.55 9.68 -19.05
CA ARG A 557 -24.60 10.77 -19.26
C ARG A 557 -23.21 10.24 -19.66
N THR A 558 -22.72 9.20 -18.99
CA THR A 558 -21.44 8.57 -19.31
C THR A 558 -21.45 7.93 -20.70
N ALA A 559 -22.50 7.21 -21.09
CA ALA A 559 -22.67 6.61 -22.41
C ALA A 559 -22.68 7.66 -23.54
N HIS A 560 -23.21 8.86 -23.26
CA HIS A 560 -23.11 9.98 -24.20
C HIS A 560 -21.67 10.43 -24.42
N SER A 561 -20.88 10.49 -23.34
CA SER A 561 -19.45 10.80 -23.39
C SER A 561 -18.67 9.74 -24.15
N ILE A 562 -18.84 8.46 -23.79
CA ILE A 562 -18.17 7.31 -24.43
C ILE A 562 -18.39 7.34 -25.94
N ARG A 563 -19.63 7.53 -26.39
CA ARG A 563 -19.93 7.54 -27.82
C ARG A 563 -19.36 8.76 -28.54
N THR A 564 -19.19 9.88 -27.84
CA THR A 564 -18.51 11.06 -28.39
C THR A 564 -17.02 10.78 -28.55
N ASN A 565 -16.37 10.17 -27.55
CA ASN A 565 -14.96 9.78 -27.61
C ASN A 565 -14.70 8.76 -28.73
N ARG A 566 -15.52 7.71 -28.81
CA ARG A 566 -15.44 6.72 -29.90
C ARG A 566 -15.61 7.33 -31.29
N SER A 567 -16.44 8.38 -31.42
CA SER A 567 -16.59 9.07 -32.71
C SER A 567 -15.34 9.85 -33.13
N ARG A 568 -14.45 10.17 -32.18
CA ARG A 568 -13.15 10.81 -32.39
C ARG A 568 -12.00 9.80 -32.49
N GLY A 569 -12.25 8.53 -32.14
CA GLY A 569 -11.19 7.51 -32.05
C GLY A 569 -10.37 7.59 -30.77
N GLU A 570 -10.86 8.34 -29.77
CA GLU A 570 -10.29 8.45 -28.42
C GLU A 570 -10.73 7.26 -27.54
N GLU A 571 -10.04 7.03 -26.43
CA GLU A 571 -10.38 5.98 -25.47
C GLU A 571 -11.73 6.26 -24.75
N ASP A 572 -12.37 5.21 -24.24
CA ASP A 572 -13.72 5.28 -23.65
C ASP A 572 -13.78 6.19 -22.40
N ASP A 573 -12.68 6.40 -21.67
CA ASP A 573 -12.59 7.25 -20.47
C ASP A 573 -11.90 8.59 -20.67
N ASP A 574 -11.43 8.91 -21.89
CA ASP A 574 -10.74 10.16 -22.16
C ASP A 574 -11.62 11.38 -21.82
N GLN A 575 -11.02 12.33 -21.12
CA GLN A 575 -11.64 13.62 -20.83
C GLN A 575 -10.84 14.71 -21.52
N VAL A 576 -11.51 15.41 -22.44
CA VAL A 576 -10.88 16.53 -23.12
C VAL A 576 -10.69 17.67 -22.13
N HIS A 577 -9.44 18.06 -21.94
CA HIS A 577 -9.07 19.19 -21.11
C HIS A 577 -8.96 20.49 -21.92
N GLU A 578 -9.10 21.64 -21.25
CA GLU A 578 -9.11 22.96 -21.90
C GLU A 578 -7.87 23.20 -22.79
N TRP A 579 -6.71 22.65 -22.43
CA TRP A 579 -5.49 22.77 -23.22
C TRP A 579 -5.49 21.91 -24.48
N GLU A 580 -6.19 20.78 -24.52
CA GLU A 580 -6.34 19.94 -25.72
C GLU A 580 -7.29 20.58 -26.73
N GLU A 581 -8.37 21.19 -26.24
CA GLU A 581 -9.30 21.97 -27.09
C GLU A 581 -8.57 23.12 -27.79
N MET A 582 -7.72 23.83 -27.03
CA MET A 582 -6.95 24.98 -27.53
C MET A 582 -5.67 24.57 -28.27
N ALA A 583 -5.18 23.33 -28.11
CA ALA A 583 -3.94 22.87 -28.73
C ALA A 583 -4.04 22.89 -30.26
N HIS A 584 -5.21 22.55 -30.81
CA HIS A 584 -5.44 22.57 -32.26
C HIS A 584 -5.48 23.99 -32.85
N GLU A 585 -5.70 25.02 -32.04
CA GLU A 585 -5.66 26.43 -32.48
C GLU A 585 -4.24 26.98 -32.52
N MET A 586 -3.31 26.40 -31.76
CA MET A 586 -1.92 26.83 -31.68
C MET A 586 -0.99 25.90 -32.47
N ASP A 587 -0.58 26.36 -33.66
CA ASP A 587 0.47 25.69 -34.42
C ASP A 587 1.87 26.06 -33.90
N PHE A 588 2.49 25.13 -33.18
CA PHE A 588 3.82 25.27 -32.60
C PHE A 588 4.94 25.32 -33.64
N GLU A 589 4.72 24.79 -34.85
CA GLU A 589 5.71 24.81 -35.93
C GLU A 589 5.72 26.16 -36.64
N SER A 590 4.55 26.71 -36.99
CA SER A 590 4.47 28.03 -37.63
C SER A 590 4.83 29.18 -36.72
N SER A 591 4.60 29.05 -35.41
CA SER A 591 5.02 30.04 -34.40
C SER A 591 6.53 29.99 -34.09
N GLY A 592 7.26 29.00 -34.59
CA GLY A 592 8.70 28.81 -34.32
C GLY A 592 9.02 28.39 -32.88
N TRP A 593 8.00 28.16 -32.05
CA TRP A 593 8.15 27.78 -30.65
C TRP A 593 8.71 26.37 -30.49
N ALA A 594 8.33 25.43 -31.36
CA ALA A 594 8.85 24.05 -31.34
C ALA A 594 10.39 23.99 -31.39
N LYS A 595 11.01 24.78 -32.27
CA LYS A 595 12.49 24.87 -32.36
C LYS A 595 13.13 25.46 -31.11
N THR A 596 12.45 26.42 -30.47
CA THR A 596 12.90 27.01 -29.21
C THR A 596 12.87 25.96 -28.09
N CYS A 597 11.81 25.13 -28.05
CA CYS A 597 11.72 23.99 -27.14
C CYS A 597 12.79 22.93 -27.42
N GLU A 598 13.05 22.58 -28.68
CA GLU A 598 14.12 21.63 -29.05
C GLU A 598 15.50 22.12 -28.59
N MET A 599 15.81 23.41 -28.77
CA MET A 599 17.07 23.99 -28.29
C MET A 599 17.19 24.04 -26.76
N ALA A 600 16.05 24.17 -26.06
CA ALA A 600 16.02 24.25 -24.60
C ALA A 600 15.88 22.89 -23.89
N LYS A 601 15.51 21.83 -24.61
CA LYS A 601 15.26 20.50 -24.04
C LYS A 601 16.56 19.93 -23.45
N PRO A 602 16.61 19.65 -22.14
CA PRO A 602 17.77 19.00 -21.53
C PRO A 602 17.89 17.56 -22.01
N ASN A 603 19.12 17.07 -22.22
CA ASN A 603 19.35 15.65 -22.46
C ASN A 603 19.26 14.88 -21.14
N VAL A 604 18.12 14.26 -20.89
CA VAL A 604 17.84 13.51 -19.66
C VAL A 604 18.25 12.03 -19.80
N GLU A 605 18.41 11.52 -21.03
CA GLU A 605 18.69 10.09 -21.26
C GLU A 605 20.15 9.69 -21.02
N ASP A 606 21.10 10.59 -21.34
CA ASP A 606 22.52 10.36 -21.10
C ASP A 606 23.00 11.31 -19.99
N GLU A 607 23.65 10.78 -18.95
CA GLU A 607 24.33 11.62 -17.97
C GLU A 607 25.37 12.51 -18.66
N PRO A 608 25.49 13.80 -18.29
CA PRO A 608 26.44 14.71 -18.93
C PRO A 608 27.86 14.19 -18.85
N ALA A 609 28.21 13.54 -17.72
CA ALA A 609 29.51 12.88 -17.55
C ALA A 609 29.77 11.79 -18.60
N VAL A 610 28.77 10.99 -18.99
CA VAL A 610 28.93 9.93 -19.99
C VAL A 610 29.13 10.51 -21.39
N ILE A 611 28.47 11.65 -21.70
CA ILE A 611 28.63 12.35 -22.98
C ILE A 611 30.05 12.90 -23.09
N GLU A 612 30.54 13.59 -22.06
CA GLU A 612 31.91 14.12 -22.00
C GLU A 612 32.94 13.00 -22.12
N VAL A 613 32.71 11.87 -21.44
CA VAL A 613 33.61 10.70 -21.54
C VAL A 613 33.60 10.07 -22.94
N ARG A 614 32.44 9.99 -23.63
CA ARG A 614 32.38 9.52 -25.02
C ARG A 614 33.16 10.44 -25.96
N GLN A 615 33.04 11.77 -25.77
CA GLN A 615 33.79 12.76 -26.56
C GLN A 615 35.30 12.64 -26.31
N LEU A 616 35.73 12.58 -25.05
CA LEU A 616 37.13 12.36 -24.70
C LEU A 616 37.68 11.06 -25.27
N ARG A 617 36.88 9.98 -25.28
CA ARG A 617 37.30 8.70 -25.89
C ARG A 617 37.54 8.84 -27.40
N ALA A 618 36.69 9.59 -28.10
CA ALA A 618 36.86 9.85 -29.52
C ALA A 618 38.13 10.69 -29.78
N GLU A 619 38.37 11.74 -29.01
CA GLU A 619 39.59 12.56 -29.11
C GLU A 619 40.86 11.74 -28.84
N VAL A 620 40.82 10.84 -27.87
CA VAL A 620 41.94 9.93 -27.57
C VAL A 620 42.16 8.91 -28.70
N GLU A 621 41.10 8.46 -29.36
CA GLU A 621 41.19 7.57 -30.51
C GLU A 621 41.80 8.27 -31.73
N ASP A 622 41.41 9.52 -31.99
CA ASP A 622 42.00 10.38 -33.00
C ASP A 622 43.49 10.66 -32.70
N LEU A 623 43.82 10.99 -31.46
CA LEU A 623 45.21 11.17 -31.01
C LEU A 623 46.05 9.90 -31.18
N LYS A 624 45.49 8.72 -30.87
CA LYS A 624 46.14 7.43 -31.13
C LYS A 624 46.34 7.20 -32.63
N GLY A 625 45.38 7.59 -33.46
CA GLY A 625 45.50 7.56 -34.92
C GLY A 625 46.67 8.41 -35.41
N MET A 626 46.73 9.67 -34.98
CA MET A 626 47.83 10.58 -35.32
C MET A 626 49.20 10.05 -34.83
N LEU A 627 49.27 9.48 -33.62
CA LEU A 627 50.48 8.86 -33.09
C LEU A 627 50.90 7.63 -33.91
N ALA A 628 49.95 6.83 -34.37
CA ALA A 628 50.23 5.68 -35.24
C ALA A 628 50.79 6.13 -36.59
N GLU A 629 50.24 7.19 -37.18
CA GLU A 629 50.77 7.80 -38.41
C GLU A 629 52.16 8.38 -38.22
N ILE A 630 52.40 9.11 -37.13
CA ILE A 630 53.73 9.63 -36.78
C ILE A 630 54.72 8.49 -36.57
N SER A 631 54.33 7.42 -35.86
CA SER A 631 55.19 6.25 -35.66
C SER A 631 55.56 5.56 -36.99
N LYS A 632 54.63 5.55 -37.95
CA LYS A 632 54.82 4.99 -39.28
C LYS A 632 55.71 5.89 -40.13
N ALA A 633 55.56 7.21 -40.03
CA ALA A 633 56.40 8.20 -40.69
C ALA A 633 57.83 8.19 -40.14
N VAL A 634 58.01 8.08 -38.82
CA VAL A 634 59.32 7.94 -38.18
C VAL A 634 60.00 6.62 -38.59
N ARG A 635 59.25 5.50 -38.63
CA ARG A 635 59.78 4.24 -39.19
C ARG A 635 60.16 4.35 -40.67
N ALA A 636 59.41 5.13 -41.46
CA ALA A 636 59.72 5.37 -42.87
C ALA A 636 60.97 6.24 -43.05
N GLN A 637 61.15 7.27 -42.21
CA GLN A 637 62.38 8.08 -42.20
C GLN A 637 63.60 7.24 -41.81
N VAL A 638 63.52 6.43 -40.75
CA VAL A 638 64.60 5.51 -40.34
C VAL A 638 64.96 4.52 -41.46
N LYS A 639 64.00 4.13 -42.30
CA LYS A 639 64.22 3.30 -43.49
C LYS A 639 64.91 4.03 -44.65
N GLN A 640 64.59 5.31 -44.85
CA GLN A 640 65.26 6.14 -45.86
C GLN A 640 66.69 6.49 -45.45
N THR A 641 66.94 6.76 -44.17
CA THR A 641 68.30 7.04 -43.67
C THR A 641 69.22 5.80 -43.71
N SER A 642 68.65 4.58 -43.69
CA SER A 642 69.42 3.34 -43.84
C SER A 642 69.64 2.90 -45.29
N GLU A 643 68.96 3.52 -46.27
CA GLU A 643 69.20 3.31 -47.71
C GLU A 643 70.20 4.34 -48.30
N GLU A 644 70.45 5.48 -47.65
CA GLU A 644 71.45 6.47 -48.09
C GLU A 644 72.89 6.19 -47.58
N GLU A 645 73.10 5.23 -46.67
CA GLU A 645 74.43 4.89 -46.11
C GLU A 645 75.15 3.71 -46.81
N GLN A 646 74.64 3.20 -47.94
CA GLN A 646 75.29 2.15 -48.74
C GLN A 646 75.84 2.68 -50.07
N ASP A 647 76.81 3.61 -50.03
CA ASP A 647 77.79 3.70 -51.11
C ASP A 647 79.09 4.39 -50.62
N VAL A 648 80.23 3.80 -51.01
CA VAL A 648 81.66 4.21 -50.84
C VAL A 648 82.46 3.46 -49.73
N PRO A 649 83.70 2.95 -50.02
CA PRO A 649 84.24 1.76 -49.39
C PRO A 649 85.26 2.00 -48.26
N GLU A 650 85.49 0.89 -47.56
CA GLU A 650 86.39 0.58 -46.45
C GLU A 650 87.86 1.06 -46.63
N ALA A 651 88.37 1.83 -45.67
CA ALA A 651 89.80 1.97 -45.41
C ALA A 651 90.08 2.21 -43.91
N ALA A 652 90.93 1.34 -43.36
CA ALA A 652 91.26 1.12 -41.96
C ALA A 652 91.89 2.30 -41.18
N PHE A 653 91.55 2.44 -39.89
CA PHE A 653 92.52 2.76 -38.81
C PHE A 653 91.97 2.46 -37.39
N LYS A 654 92.74 1.70 -36.58
CA LYS A 654 92.62 1.48 -35.11
C LYS A 654 93.61 2.44 -34.38
N PRO A 655 93.74 2.57 -33.03
CA PRO A 655 92.89 2.21 -31.85
C PRO A 655 92.78 3.28 -30.68
N SER A 656 91.80 3.11 -29.77
CA SER A 656 91.72 3.39 -28.28
C SER A 656 92.16 4.73 -27.60
N PRO A 657 91.75 5.05 -26.34
CA PRO A 657 90.66 4.55 -25.47
C PRO A 657 89.82 5.63 -24.70
N GLU A 658 88.89 5.15 -23.86
CA GLU A 658 88.23 5.78 -22.67
C GLU A 658 87.00 6.72 -22.83
N ALA A 659 85.80 6.25 -22.42
CA ALA A 659 85.13 6.64 -21.16
C ALA A 659 83.64 6.19 -21.04
N LYS A 660 83.32 5.53 -19.91
CA LYS A 660 82.06 5.48 -19.11
C LYS A 660 80.93 4.45 -19.41
N LYS A 661 80.71 3.62 -18.35
CA LYS A 661 79.46 3.18 -17.65
C LYS A 661 78.43 2.36 -18.46
N SER A 662 78.37 1.04 -18.31
CA SER A 662 77.88 0.16 -17.20
C SER A 662 76.41 -0.22 -17.37
N GLU A 663 76.23 -1.45 -17.87
CA GLU A 663 75.00 -2.16 -18.21
C GLU A 663 74.29 -2.77 -16.99
N THR A 664 72.97 -2.92 -17.14
CA THR A 664 72.08 -3.83 -16.39
C THR A 664 71.97 -5.17 -17.15
N GLY A 665 72.38 -6.28 -16.51
CA GLY A 665 71.86 -7.63 -16.78
C GLY A 665 70.58 -7.87 -15.95
N GLU A 666 69.82 -8.95 -16.07
CA GLU A 666 69.84 -10.16 -16.89
C GLU A 666 68.40 -10.74 -16.76
N THR A 667 67.93 -11.44 -17.80
CA THR A 667 66.92 -12.52 -17.68
C THR A 667 67.70 -13.85 -17.66
N PRO A 668 67.17 -15.05 -17.29
CA PRO A 668 65.81 -15.53 -17.57
C PRO A 668 65.21 -16.59 -16.59
N ALA A 669 64.04 -17.12 -17.00
CA ALA A 669 63.58 -18.53 -16.88
C ALA A 669 62.36 -18.85 -15.98
N THR A 670 61.23 -19.10 -16.67
CA THR A 670 60.26 -20.22 -16.61
C THR A 670 59.54 -20.66 -15.32
N LEU A 671 58.20 -20.58 -15.46
CA LEU A 671 57.12 -21.56 -15.21
C LEU A 671 56.68 -21.95 -13.79
N GLU A 672 55.34 -21.79 -13.65
CA GLU A 672 54.34 -22.58 -12.92
C GLU A 672 54.05 -22.33 -11.42
N GLU A 673 52.77 -21.96 -11.25
CA GLU A 673 51.81 -22.39 -10.22
C GLU A 673 51.71 -21.74 -8.82
N LEU A 674 50.45 -21.38 -8.55
CA LEU A 674 49.67 -21.42 -7.29
C LEU A 674 49.57 -20.19 -6.38
N ASP A 675 48.29 -19.79 -6.23
CA ASP A 675 47.55 -19.42 -5.03
C ASP A 675 47.88 -18.15 -4.23
N SER A 676 46.99 -17.15 -4.44
CA SER A 676 45.95 -16.69 -3.50
C SER A 676 46.30 -16.20 -2.08
N PHE A 677 45.53 -15.17 -1.65
CA PHE A 677 45.31 -14.66 -0.28
C PHE A 677 46.49 -13.84 0.31
N GLU A 678 46.32 -12.71 1.00
CA GLU A 678 45.17 -12.09 1.68
C GLU A 678 45.49 -10.60 1.98
N THR A 679 44.43 -9.90 2.38
CA THR A 679 44.24 -8.50 2.78
C THR A 679 45.14 -7.94 3.90
N LEU A 680 45.37 -6.60 3.94
CA LEU A 680 44.82 -5.66 4.95
C LEU A 680 45.61 -4.34 5.07
N ASP A 681 44.81 -3.28 5.16
CA ASP A 681 44.90 -2.08 5.98
C ASP A 681 45.92 -0.95 5.76
N ALA A 682 45.29 0.21 5.55
CA ALA A 682 45.79 1.56 5.71
C ALA A 682 45.76 1.99 7.18
N SER A 683 46.73 2.83 7.58
CA SER A 683 46.58 3.74 8.73
C SER A 683 47.56 4.92 8.67
N SER A 684 46.99 6.12 8.80
CA SER A 684 47.48 7.35 9.43
C SER A 684 48.83 7.98 9.04
N ALA A 685 48.80 9.27 8.65
CA ALA A 685 49.63 10.32 9.26
C ALA A 685 49.17 11.74 8.84
N THR A 686 48.95 12.56 9.86
CA THR A 686 48.77 14.03 9.93
C THR A 686 50.09 14.81 9.81
N GLU A 687 50.05 16.06 9.33
CA GLU A 687 50.78 17.29 9.80
C GLU A 687 50.58 18.43 8.75
N THR A 688 49.75 19.45 8.98
CA THR A 688 49.97 20.80 9.60
C THR A 688 50.88 21.79 8.87
N GLY A 689 50.35 23.00 8.60
CA GLY A 689 51.12 24.20 8.21
C GLY A 689 50.31 25.38 7.62
N ASP A 690 49.61 26.13 8.49
CA ASP A 690 49.28 27.58 8.50
C ASP A 690 49.85 28.51 7.40
N THR A 691 49.24 29.61 6.88
CA THR A 691 48.39 30.68 7.47
C THR A 691 47.88 31.62 6.34
N SER A 692 46.68 32.18 6.47
CA SER A 692 46.41 33.65 6.45
C SER A 692 44.89 33.91 6.47
N GLY A 693 44.45 34.74 7.43
CA GLY A 693 43.04 35.05 7.65
C GLY A 693 42.65 36.47 7.23
N SER A 694 41.34 36.72 7.13
CA SER A 694 40.68 37.90 7.71
C SER A 694 39.15 37.81 7.60
N SER A 695 38.52 37.46 8.72
CA SER A 695 37.37 38.10 9.37
C SER A 695 36.32 38.94 8.60
N LYS A 696 35.06 38.54 8.88
CA LYS A 696 33.92 39.32 9.42
C LYS A 696 32.89 40.01 8.51
N ALA A 697 31.65 39.51 8.70
CA ALA A 697 30.45 40.21 9.17
C ALA A 697 29.51 40.93 8.18
N GLY A 698 28.35 40.29 7.98
CA GLY A 698 26.97 40.80 8.09
C GLY A 698 26.65 42.30 7.98
N SER A 699 25.63 42.64 7.18
CA SER A 699 24.31 43.07 7.67
C SER A 699 23.46 43.76 6.57
N LYS A 700 22.15 43.59 6.72
CA LYS A 700 21.01 44.25 6.05
C LYS A 700 21.15 45.78 5.90
N LYS A 701 20.68 46.34 4.78
CA LYS A 701 19.59 47.37 4.74
C LYS A 701 19.22 47.87 3.33
N LYS A 702 17.89 47.90 3.12
CA LYS A 702 17.06 48.84 2.33
C LYS A 702 17.75 50.08 1.75
N LYS A 703 17.45 50.39 0.47
CA LYS A 703 16.99 51.74 0.06
C LYS A 703 16.23 51.74 -1.26
N ASN A 704 15.11 52.45 -1.23
CA ASN A 704 14.23 52.84 -2.32
C ASN A 704 14.98 53.51 -3.49
N ASN A 705 14.43 53.38 -4.70
CA ASN A 705 14.34 54.56 -5.56
C ASN A 705 13.00 54.64 -6.31
N LYS A 706 12.49 55.87 -6.37
CA LYS A 706 11.14 56.28 -6.75
C LYS A 706 11.26 57.05 -8.06
N LYS A 707 10.48 56.73 -9.09
CA LYS A 707 10.17 57.69 -10.16
C LYS A 707 8.70 57.58 -10.58
N LYS A 708 8.06 58.75 -10.55
CA LYS A 708 6.66 59.08 -10.83
C LYS A 708 6.32 58.85 -12.30
N ASN A 709 5.08 58.43 -12.57
CA ASN A 709 4.27 59.13 -13.56
C ASN A 709 2.79 59.20 -13.10
N LYS A 710 2.15 60.34 -13.40
CA LYS A 710 0.81 60.75 -12.97
C LYS A 710 -0.26 60.38 -14.02
N GLY A 711 -1.51 60.15 -13.59
CA GLY A 711 -2.69 60.68 -14.31
C GLY A 711 -3.98 59.83 -14.29
N GLY A 712 -5.04 60.36 -13.63
CA GLY A 712 -6.48 60.05 -13.84
C GLY A 712 -7.04 58.92 -12.95
N SER A 713 -7.83 59.13 -11.89
CA SER A 713 -9.10 59.86 -11.63
C SER A 713 -10.37 59.07 -11.98
N GLY A 714 -11.19 58.79 -10.93
CA GLY A 714 -12.59 58.31 -10.96
C GLY A 714 -12.77 57.01 -10.19
N ALA A 715 -13.16 56.98 -8.89
CA ALA A 715 -14.53 57.11 -8.34
C ALA A 715 -15.47 56.03 -8.89
N SER A 716 -16.30 55.28 -8.17
CA SER A 716 -16.70 55.08 -6.76
C SER A 716 -17.66 53.88 -6.79
N ALA A 717 -17.85 53.18 -5.66
CA ALA A 717 -19.05 52.41 -5.23
C ALA A 717 -19.68 51.41 -6.24
N GLU A 718 -19.74 50.12 -5.93
CA GLU A 718 -20.57 49.46 -4.91
C GLU A 718 -19.99 48.09 -4.54
#